data_AF-A0A371JGV3-F1
#
_entry.id   AF-A0A371JGV3-F1
#
_cell.length_a   1.000
_cell.length_b   1.000
_cell.length_c   1.000
_cell.angle_alpha   90.00
_cell.angle_beta   90.00
_cell.angle_gamma   90.00
#
_symmetry.space_group_name_H-M   'P 1'
#
loop_
_entity.id
_entity.type
_entity.pdbx_description
1 polymer ?
#
loop_
_entity_poly.entity_id
_entity_poly.type
_entity_poly.pdbx_seq_one_letter_code
_entity_poly.pdbx_strand_id
1 'polypeptide(L)'
;MCNDICWVRSVLYEKMKKGIRNSMGFQNNKGLTLIELIVAIAIVGIVSVSIVSFMVMGANSYKKANSDINLQYEAQLTMNQLQDMVIDADKGITYERKGETETENVLDDSSGSIAKEDIKTKSIMIYNQNNAYKIEWNREEKKLYYYKYMLVESGGVIALSQTAGPALMADYISGMQVNLNRLSTDRVVRIDLDFTLGTKNYSTYSNITLRNQVKANSEPDEIYDGTLEEGDGSLADGITLTPKTVVLWPGNTQTFAYQVTNSAGGYPSQDANWVISGNSSSQTTISDGVLTVASDETASSIVVKTSAKHTQSGTEVSDTSQVLIKQVSGVAVAVTSGGTFNNTNLYSGDTIQLEAIVSGANIEAENSYDQEVSWSILQGSASSITKDGFLSVEADAETDSEIIVEARSMRNNEIAGTMTFTIEEGMELALKTESETTQIYRNASLNLTAELTKVKNPDAYTIQWEYDLKNVDNDEDYASLAATQELTNTLYVNKNLDTTKEYKIEVTAILKKDGVVVTSNGQSVTATLTLTIPKVKIRYKNFGIDTYSETLSTYLTLGQTTYVYYEIVGIIMTSNPSWSVGSGGLNRLGITSESGRIKIKAKSSNNNINATVVIYMTNGDTSNAVSVHIKNKNIQDTSYYSPPPDSVDFIKEGGIYYYSDTILYSYGKVSYYSIQRWKLEIYVKDGNGNWNLSATRYWNSSYNEWRTSFFY
;
A
#
# COMPACT_ATOMS: atom_id res chain seq x y z
N MET A 1 26.45 -37.89 54.61
CA MET A 1 26.26 -36.66 53.81
C MET A 1 25.59 -37.01 52.48
N CYS A 2 24.36 -37.53 52.51
CA CYS A 2 23.64 -37.99 51.31
C CYS A 2 22.19 -37.47 51.24
N ASN A 3 21.84 -36.42 52.00
CA ASN A 3 20.48 -35.87 52.03
C ASN A 3 20.36 -34.42 51.50
N ASP A 4 21.46 -33.73 51.19
CA ASP A 4 21.39 -32.32 50.75
C ASP A 4 21.46 -32.12 49.22
N ILE A 5 21.70 -33.19 48.45
CA ILE A 5 21.85 -33.11 46.97
C ILE A 5 20.53 -33.36 46.22
N CYS A 6 19.52 -33.98 46.85
CA CYS A 6 18.21 -34.20 46.20
C CYS A 6 17.33 -32.94 46.14
N TRP A 7 17.53 -31.95 47.03
CA TRP A 7 16.67 -30.77 47.09
C TRP A 7 17.03 -29.70 46.05
N VAL A 8 18.32 -29.57 45.69
CA VAL A 8 18.77 -28.57 44.70
C VAL A 8 18.40 -28.97 43.26
N ARG A 9 18.30 -30.27 42.96
CA ARG A 9 17.92 -30.77 41.62
C ARG A 9 16.44 -30.56 41.28
N SER A 10 15.52 -30.60 42.25
CA SER A 10 14.08 -30.40 41.95
C SER A 10 13.74 -28.92 41.70
N VAL A 11 14.40 -27.99 42.40
CA VAL A 11 14.17 -26.55 42.26
C VAL A 11 14.73 -25.99 40.94
N LEU A 12 15.83 -26.54 40.44
CA LEU A 12 16.41 -26.17 39.14
C LEU A 12 15.63 -26.75 37.95
N TYR A 13 15.04 -27.93 38.10
CA TYR A 13 14.21 -28.57 37.07
C TYR A 13 12.85 -27.85 36.90
N GLU A 14 12.25 -27.34 37.98
CA GLU A 14 11.03 -26.50 37.88
C GLU A 14 11.29 -25.12 37.27
N LYS A 15 12.42 -24.47 37.59
CA LYS A 15 12.75 -23.15 37.02
C LYS A 15 13.08 -23.21 35.52
N MET A 16 13.70 -24.28 35.03
CA MET A 16 13.94 -24.46 33.59
C MET A 16 12.65 -24.77 32.80
N LYS A 17 11.68 -25.48 33.39
CA LYS A 17 10.36 -25.73 32.78
C LYS A 17 9.46 -24.48 32.73
N LYS A 18 9.79 -23.42 33.49
CA LYS A 18 9.10 -22.13 33.53
C LYS A 18 9.76 -21.09 32.60
N GLY A 19 11.07 -21.18 32.37
CA GLY A 19 11.81 -20.30 31.45
C GLY A 19 11.65 -20.64 29.96
N ILE A 20 11.51 -21.92 29.61
CA ILE A 20 11.43 -22.37 28.20
C ILE A 20 10.01 -22.25 27.63
N ARG A 21 8.99 -22.00 28.46
CA ARG A 21 7.60 -21.81 27.97
C ARG A 21 7.28 -20.40 27.43
N ASN A 22 8.24 -19.47 27.49
CA ASN A 22 8.05 -18.10 27.02
C ASN A 22 8.69 -17.81 25.65
N SER A 23 9.27 -18.80 24.96
CA SER A 23 9.86 -18.62 23.61
C SER A 23 9.26 -19.49 22.51
N MET A 24 8.15 -20.19 22.77
CA MET A 24 7.31 -20.76 21.73
C MET A 24 6.02 -19.96 21.70
N GLY A 25 5.81 -19.21 20.61
CA GLY A 25 4.55 -18.54 20.30
C GLY A 25 3.46 -19.57 20.01
N PHE A 26 3.02 -20.29 21.03
CA PHE A 26 1.68 -20.85 21.03
C PHE A 26 0.75 -19.66 21.24
N GLN A 27 -0.08 -19.37 20.24
CA GLN A 27 -1.16 -18.40 20.36
C GLN A 27 -2.01 -18.76 21.58
N ASN A 28 -1.78 -18.00 22.64
CA ASN A 28 -2.50 -18.13 23.89
C ASN A 28 -3.80 -17.37 23.70
N ASN A 29 -4.81 -18.03 23.14
CA ASN A 29 -6.20 -17.56 23.17
C ASN A 29 -6.71 -17.64 24.62
N LYS A 30 -6.12 -16.83 25.51
CA LYS A 30 -6.74 -16.50 26.78
C LYS A 30 -7.90 -15.57 26.44
N GLY A 31 -9.12 -16.08 26.56
CA GLY A 31 -10.31 -15.24 26.53
C GLY A 31 -10.13 -14.05 27.48
N LEU A 32 -10.65 -12.90 27.06
CA LEU A 32 -10.58 -11.63 27.80
C LEU A 32 -10.96 -11.85 29.27
N THR A 33 -10.15 -11.35 30.20
CA THR A 33 -10.54 -11.41 31.62
C THR A 33 -11.68 -10.43 31.89
N LEU A 34 -12.57 -10.75 32.84
CA LEU A 34 -13.74 -9.93 33.15
C LEU A 34 -13.37 -8.47 33.48
N ILE A 35 -12.24 -8.27 34.17
CA ILE A 35 -11.73 -6.94 34.54
C ILE A 35 -11.25 -6.16 33.31
N GLU A 36 -10.54 -6.80 32.37
CA GLU A 36 -10.09 -6.17 31.12
C GLU A 36 -11.27 -5.79 30.24
N LEU A 37 -12.32 -6.62 30.19
CA LEU A 37 -13.54 -6.32 29.44
C LEU A 37 -14.27 -5.12 30.03
N ILE A 38 -14.40 -5.03 31.36
CA ILE A 38 -15.09 -3.91 32.01
C ILE A 38 -14.29 -2.59 31.86
N VAL A 39 -12.95 -2.64 31.96
CA VAL A 39 -12.11 -1.45 31.73
C VAL A 39 -12.16 -1.01 30.27
N ALA A 40 -12.14 -1.95 29.31
CA ALA A 40 -12.28 -1.63 27.90
C ALA A 40 -13.65 -1.00 27.58
N ILE A 41 -14.74 -1.55 28.12
CA ILE A 41 -16.09 -0.97 27.96
C ILE A 41 -16.20 0.42 28.60
N ALA A 42 -15.56 0.63 29.75
CA ALA A 42 -15.54 1.94 30.42
C ALA A 42 -14.81 3.00 29.59
N ILE A 43 -13.65 2.67 29.00
CA ILE A 43 -12.89 3.58 28.13
C ILE A 43 -13.67 3.86 26.85
N VAL A 44 -14.22 2.83 26.20
CA VAL A 44 -15.05 2.99 25.00
C VAL A 44 -16.28 3.84 25.28
N GLY A 45 -16.93 3.70 26.44
CA GLY A 45 -18.06 4.52 26.84
C GLY A 45 -17.71 6.01 26.95
N ILE A 46 -16.60 6.33 27.64
CA ILE A 46 -16.14 7.72 27.80
C ILE A 46 -15.76 8.34 26.44
N VAL A 47 -15.05 7.58 25.60
CA VAL A 47 -14.62 8.03 24.27
C VAL A 47 -15.80 8.16 23.31
N SER A 48 -16.79 7.26 23.37
CA SER A 48 -17.97 7.32 22.51
C SER A 48 -18.86 8.52 22.84
N VAL A 49 -19.03 8.84 24.13
CA VAL A 49 -19.84 10.00 24.56
C VAL A 49 -19.19 11.32 24.11
N SER A 50 -17.86 11.43 24.16
CA SER A 50 -17.18 12.65 23.69
C SER A 50 -17.27 12.80 22.18
N ILE A 51 -17.07 11.73 21.40
CA ILE A 51 -17.20 11.74 19.93
C ILE A 51 -18.61 12.13 19.51
N VAL A 52 -19.65 11.52 20.11
CA VAL A 52 -21.06 11.86 19.80
C VAL A 52 -21.35 13.32 20.15
N SER A 53 -20.82 13.83 21.26
CA SER A 53 -21.00 15.24 21.65
C SER A 53 -20.36 16.20 20.65
N PHE A 54 -19.14 15.91 20.19
CA PHE A 54 -18.47 16.70 19.14
C PHE A 54 -19.17 16.58 17.79
N MET A 55 -19.70 15.40 17.44
CA MET A 55 -20.45 15.18 16.21
C MET A 55 -21.79 15.93 16.20
N VAL A 56 -22.49 15.98 17.33
CA VAL A 56 -23.73 16.78 17.49
C VAL A 56 -23.44 18.27 17.44
N MET A 57 -22.36 18.74 18.09
CA MET A 57 -21.92 20.14 18.01
C MET A 57 -21.49 20.53 16.59
N GLY A 58 -20.78 19.64 15.89
CA GLY A 58 -20.38 19.80 14.50
C GLY A 58 -21.58 19.84 13.56
N ALA A 59 -22.54 18.93 13.72
CA ALA A 59 -23.78 18.92 12.93
C ALA A 59 -24.64 20.17 13.17
N ASN A 60 -24.73 20.66 14.42
CA ASN A 60 -25.46 21.89 14.73
C ASN A 60 -24.74 23.14 14.21
N SER A 61 -23.40 23.21 14.30
CA SER A 61 -22.60 24.28 13.70
C SER A 61 -22.69 24.28 12.18
N TYR A 62 -22.65 23.10 11.55
CA TYR A 62 -22.82 22.94 10.11
C TYR A 62 -24.23 23.35 9.66
N LYS A 63 -25.29 22.91 10.35
CA LYS A 63 -26.66 23.38 10.09
C LYS A 63 -26.81 24.90 10.24
N LYS A 64 -26.15 25.51 11.23
CA LYS A 64 -26.17 26.95 11.47
C LYS A 64 -25.43 27.74 10.37
N ALA A 65 -24.23 27.28 9.97
CA ALA A 65 -23.46 27.90 8.89
C ALA A 65 -24.13 27.72 7.51
N ASN A 66 -24.72 26.54 7.25
CA ASN A 66 -25.42 26.25 6.00
C ASN A 66 -26.73 27.06 5.86
N SER A 67 -27.48 27.24 6.95
CA SER A 67 -28.68 28.10 6.94
C SER A 67 -28.35 29.58 6.70
N ASP A 68 -27.20 30.07 7.18
CA ASP A 68 -26.78 31.46 6.96
C ASP A 68 -26.33 31.71 5.51
N ILE A 69 -25.56 30.77 4.94
CA ILE A 69 -25.13 30.82 3.53
C ILE A 69 -26.35 30.71 2.59
N ASN A 70 -27.28 29.81 2.89
CA ASN A 70 -28.49 29.63 2.08
C ASN A 70 -29.41 30.87 2.12
N LEU A 71 -29.56 31.55 3.26
CA LEU A 71 -30.42 32.74 3.37
C LEU A 71 -29.85 33.95 2.60
N GLN A 72 -28.53 34.15 2.62
CA GLN A 72 -27.88 35.22 1.85
C GLN A 72 -27.91 34.92 0.35
N TYR A 73 -27.72 33.66 -0.03
CA TYR A 73 -27.83 33.22 -1.42
C TYR A 73 -29.25 33.40 -1.96
N GLU A 74 -30.27 32.96 -1.20
CA GLU A 74 -31.68 33.18 -1.54
C GLU A 74 -32.01 34.66 -1.69
N ALA A 75 -31.51 35.50 -0.79
CA ALA A 75 -31.72 36.94 -0.85
C ALA A 75 -31.08 37.60 -2.08
N GLN A 76 -29.91 37.14 -2.50
CA GLN A 76 -29.26 37.60 -3.72
C GLN A 76 -30.02 37.13 -4.97
N LEU A 77 -30.43 35.87 -5.03
CA LEU A 77 -31.20 35.33 -6.15
C LEU A 77 -32.53 36.06 -6.33
N THR A 78 -33.28 36.21 -5.22
CA THR A 78 -34.57 36.92 -5.20
C THR A 78 -34.40 38.37 -5.65
N MET A 79 -33.40 39.08 -5.12
CA MET A 79 -33.14 40.47 -5.47
C MET A 79 -32.69 40.61 -6.93
N ASN A 80 -31.90 39.69 -7.47
CA ASN A 80 -31.48 39.72 -8.88
C ASN A 80 -32.69 39.49 -9.81
N GLN A 81 -33.53 38.50 -9.51
CA GLN A 81 -34.75 38.26 -10.27
C GLN A 81 -35.69 39.49 -10.25
N LEU A 82 -35.82 40.14 -9.09
CA LEU A 82 -36.58 41.38 -8.96
C LEU A 82 -35.97 42.53 -9.78
N GLN A 83 -34.65 42.67 -9.76
CA GLN A 83 -33.95 43.67 -10.54
C GLN A 83 -34.22 43.49 -12.02
N ASP A 84 -34.05 42.28 -12.55
CA ASP A 84 -34.27 42.00 -13.96
C ASP A 84 -35.70 42.36 -14.39
N MET A 85 -36.70 42.02 -13.56
CA MET A 85 -38.09 42.35 -13.85
C MET A 85 -38.39 43.85 -13.81
N VAL A 86 -37.79 44.59 -12.87
CA VAL A 86 -38.08 46.03 -12.66
C VAL A 86 -37.28 46.92 -13.61
N ILE A 87 -36.05 46.54 -13.97
CA ILE A 87 -35.20 47.30 -14.92
C ILE A 87 -35.89 47.45 -16.28
N ASP A 88 -36.57 46.39 -16.72
CA ASP A 88 -37.18 46.27 -18.04
C ASP A 88 -38.64 46.75 -18.08
N ALA A 89 -39.13 47.38 -17.01
CA ALA A 89 -40.45 47.99 -16.98
C ALA A 89 -40.62 49.01 -18.12
N ASP A 90 -41.65 48.83 -18.96
CA ASP A 90 -41.82 49.63 -20.18
C ASP A 90 -42.86 50.74 -20.07
N LYS A 91 -44.02 50.47 -19.43
CA LYS A 91 -45.17 51.40 -19.45
C LYS A 91 -45.49 52.00 -18.08
N GLY A 92 -45.47 51.19 -17.03
CA GLY A 92 -45.87 51.63 -15.70
C GLY A 92 -45.36 50.75 -14.56
N ILE A 93 -45.29 51.32 -13.36
CA ILE A 93 -45.08 50.58 -12.11
C ILE A 93 -46.08 51.07 -11.07
N THR A 94 -46.72 50.15 -10.37
CA THR A 94 -47.63 50.49 -9.26
C THR A 94 -47.23 49.74 -8.00
N TYR A 95 -47.28 50.41 -6.86
CA TYR A 95 -47.05 49.80 -5.55
C TYR A 95 -48.34 49.81 -4.74
N GLU A 96 -48.88 48.61 -4.50
CA GLU A 96 -50.14 48.35 -3.83
C GLU A 96 -49.91 47.81 -2.42
N ARG A 97 -50.72 48.28 -1.46
CA ARG A 97 -50.81 47.74 -0.11
C ARG A 97 -52.25 47.32 0.17
N LYS A 98 -52.41 46.14 0.77
CA LYS A 98 -53.73 45.56 1.05
C LYS A 98 -53.85 45.12 2.50
N GLY A 99 -54.91 45.61 3.15
CA GLY A 99 -55.37 45.16 4.47
C GLY A 99 -56.49 44.13 4.34
N GLU A 100 -57.30 43.96 5.39
CA GLU A 100 -58.40 42.99 5.38
C GLU A 100 -59.56 43.40 4.46
N THR A 101 -59.89 44.71 4.41
CA THR A 101 -61.04 45.22 3.63
C THR A 101 -60.66 46.35 2.67
N GLU A 102 -59.43 46.87 2.76
CA GLU A 102 -58.97 48.05 2.02
C GLU A 102 -57.76 47.73 1.15
N THR A 103 -57.63 48.41 0.02
CA THR A 103 -56.50 48.31 -0.90
C THR A 103 -56.18 49.70 -1.42
N GLU A 104 -54.89 50.07 -1.44
CA GLU A 104 -54.45 51.39 -1.87
C GLU A 104 -53.14 51.32 -2.66
N ASN A 105 -53.00 52.22 -3.65
CA ASN A 105 -51.75 52.45 -4.38
C ASN A 105 -51.00 53.61 -3.74
N VAL A 106 -49.74 53.41 -3.36
CA VAL A 106 -48.93 54.37 -2.60
C VAL A 106 -47.54 54.52 -3.21
N LEU A 107 -46.89 55.67 -3.04
CA LEU A 107 -45.54 55.86 -3.58
C LEU A 107 -44.48 55.20 -2.69
N ASP A 108 -44.77 55.05 -1.40
CA ASP A 108 -43.95 54.36 -0.42
C ASP A 108 -44.78 53.99 0.82
N ASP A 109 -44.13 53.35 1.80
CA ASP A 109 -44.81 52.95 3.03
C ASP A 109 -45.28 54.11 3.94
N SER A 110 -44.87 55.35 3.65
CA SER A 110 -45.24 56.54 4.41
C SER A 110 -46.43 57.30 3.85
N SER A 111 -46.86 56.98 2.63
CA SER A 111 -47.80 57.79 1.85
C SER A 111 -49.24 57.29 1.81
N GLY A 112 -49.57 56.15 2.42
CA GLY A 112 -50.96 55.67 2.47
C GLY A 112 -51.60 55.61 3.84
N SER A 113 -52.89 55.31 3.83
CA SER A 113 -53.84 55.48 4.92
C SER A 113 -54.03 54.21 5.76
N ILE A 114 -53.67 53.04 5.23
CA ILE A 114 -53.74 51.77 5.98
C ILE A 114 -52.64 51.77 7.05
N ALA A 115 -53.02 51.53 8.32
CA ALA A 115 -52.06 51.42 9.41
C ALA A 115 -51.10 50.24 9.15
N LYS A 116 -49.80 50.44 9.42
CA LYS A 116 -48.74 49.46 9.09
C LYS A 116 -49.00 48.06 9.65
N GLU A 117 -49.66 47.99 10.81
CA GLU A 117 -49.95 46.72 11.48
C GLU A 117 -51.07 45.93 10.80
N ASP A 118 -51.96 46.60 10.07
CA ASP A 118 -53.14 46.00 9.44
C ASP A 118 -52.88 45.55 7.99
N ILE A 119 -51.68 45.82 7.46
CA ILE A 119 -51.26 45.38 6.12
C ILE A 119 -51.00 43.87 6.13
N LYS A 120 -51.73 43.16 5.25
CA LYS A 120 -51.63 41.71 5.04
C LYS A 120 -50.72 41.37 3.88
N THR A 121 -50.88 42.08 2.76
CA THR A 121 -50.03 41.90 1.57
C THR A 121 -49.55 43.25 1.03
N LYS A 122 -48.39 43.20 0.38
CA LYS A 122 -47.83 44.31 -0.38
C LYS A 122 -47.45 43.77 -1.75
N SER A 123 -47.65 44.54 -2.80
CA SER A 123 -47.26 44.10 -4.13
C SER A 123 -46.77 45.22 -5.03
N ILE A 124 -45.81 44.89 -5.87
CA ILE A 124 -45.40 45.72 -6.99
C ILE A 124 -45.95 45.11 -8.29
N MET A 125 -46.66 45.91 -9.07
CA MET A 125 -47.05 45.57 -10.43
C MET A 125 -46.12 46.28 -11.41
N ILE A 126 -45.59 45.53 -12.37
CA ILE A 126 -44.77 46.03 -13.47
C ILE A 126 -45.56 45.86 -14.76
N TYR A 127 -45.85 46.97 -15.42
CA TYR A 127 -46.61 47.03 -16.67
C TYR A 127 -45.69 47.18 -17.86
N ASN A 128 -45.76 46.22 -18.77
CA ASN A 128 -45.06 46.23 -20.05
C ASN A 128 -46.06 46.37 -21.20
N GLN A 129 -45.57 46.42 -22.44
CA GLN A 129 -46.42 46.67 -23.61
C GLN A 129 -47.64 45.72 -23.71
N ASN A 130 -47.44 44.41 -23.52
CA ASN A 130 -48.48 43.39 -23.76
C ASN A 130 -48.80 42.50 -22.54
N ASN A 131 -48.04 42.66 -21.45
CA ASN A 131 -48.20 41.86 -20.23
C ASN A 131 -47.88 42.69 -19.00
N ALA A 132 -48.30 42.18 -17.85
CA ALA A 132 -47.92 42.74 -16.57
C ALA A 132 -47.49 41.63 -15.61
N TYR A 133 -46.57 41.97 -14.71
CA TYR A 133 -46.10 41.06 -13.67
C TYR A 133 -46.47 41.63 -12.31
N LYS A 134 -47.04 40.80 -11.43
CA LYS A 134 -47.25 41.14 -10.02
C LYS A 134 -46.28 40.35 -9.17
N ILE A 135 -45.57 41.03 -8.29
CA ILE A 135 -44.80 40.43 -7.22
C ILE A 135 -45.49 40.80 -5.93
N GLU A 136 -45.99 39.80 -5.20
CA GLU A 136 -46.79 39.98 -4.00
C GLU A 136 -46.13 39.32 -2.80
N TRP A 137 -45.86 40.11 -1.77
CA TRP A 137 -45.41 39.62 -0.48
C TRP A 137 -46.60 39.39 0.45
N ASN A 138 -46.65 38.20 1.05
CA ASN A 138 -47.62 37.83 2.06
C ASN A 138 -46.95 37.83 3.45
N ARG A 139 -47.44 38.69 4.36
CA ARG A 139 -46.87 38.87 5.70
C ARG A 139 -47.06 37.65 6.60
N GLU A 140 -48.19 36.95 6.49
CA GLU A 140 -48.51 35.80 7.34
C GLU A 140 -47.68 34.57 6.93
N GLU A 141 -47.61 34.33 5.61
CA GLU A 141 -46.88 33.19 5.06
C GLU A 141 -45.36 33.42 4.99
N LYS A 142 -44.93 34.68 5.07
CA LYS A 142 -43.53 35.11 4.87
C LYS A 142 -42.96 34.68 3.53
N LYS A 143 -43.77 34.80 2.48
CA LYS A 143 -43.46 34.34 1.13
C LYS A 143 -43.68 35.44 0.10
N LEU A 144 -42.91 35.37 -0.98
CA LEU A 144 -43.05 36.21 -2.15
C LEU A 144 -43.61 35.38 -3.30
N TYR A 145 -44.68 35.87 -3.91
CA TYR A 145 -45.37 35.22 -5.02
C TYR A 145 -45.24 36.04 -6.29
N TYR A 146 -45.12 35.33 -7.40
CA TYR A 146 -45.06 35.86 -8.75
C TYR A 146 -46.35 35.53 -9.51
N TYR A 147 -46.88 36.53 -10.20
CA TYR A 147 -48.05 36.39 -11.07
C TYR A 147 -47.75 37.01 -12.44
N LYS A 148 -48.23 36.34 -13.49
CA LYS A 148 -48.19 36.83 -14.87
C LYS A 148 -49.60 37.12 -15.35
N TYR A 149 -49.80 38.33 -15.87
CA TYR A 149 -51.05 38.79 -16.46
C TYR A 149 -50.86 39.10 -17.93
N MET A 150 -51.86 38.77 -18.73
CA MET A 150 -52.05 39.31 -20.07
C MET A 150 -53.00 40.49 -20.01
N LEU A 151 -52.78 41.47 -20.88
CA LEU A 151 -53.69 42.59 -21.07
C LEU A 151 -54.80 42.18 -22.03
N VAL A 152 -56.04 42.49 -21.70
CA VAL A 152 -57.21 42.22 -22.54
C VAL A 152 -57.96 43.53 -22.75
N GLU A 153 -58.08 43.97 -23.99
CA GLU A 153 -58.91 45.12 -24.34
C GLU A 153 -60.35 44.66 -24.65
N SER A 154 -61.32 45.28 -23.99
CA SER A 154 -62.75 45.04 -24.26
C SER A 154 -63.53 46.34 -24.14
N GLY A 155 -63.84 46.97 -25.28
CA GLY A 155 -64.68 48.17 -25.33
C GLY A 155 -63.98 49.46 -24.88
N GLY A 156 -62.67 49.60 -25.15
CA GLY A 156 -61.87 50.77 -24.77
C GLY A 156 -61.39 50.77 -23.31
N VAL A 157 -61.54 49.64 -22.62
CA VAL A 157 -61.04 49.37 -21.27
C VAL A 157 -60.06 48.19 -21.34
N ILE A 158 -58.92 48.32 -20.67
CA ILE A 158 -57.83 47.37 -20.59
C ILE A 158 -57.88 46.69 -19.23
N ALA A 159 -58.21 45.40 -19.25
CA ALA A 159 -58.28 44.56 -18.06
C ALA A 159 -57.06 43.63 -17.96
N LEU A 160 -56.67 43.31 -16.72
CA LEU A 160 -55.67 42.29 -16.43
C LEU A 160 -56.35 40.91 -16.37
N SER A 161 -55.94 40.01 -17.26
CA SER A 161 -56.35 38.61 -17.25
C SER A 161 -55.19 37.74 -16.76
N GLN A 162 -55.36 37.11 -15.60
CA GLN A 162 -54.36 36.22 -15.03
C GLN A 162 -54.14 34.99 -15.94
N THR A 163 -52.90 34.76 -16.37
CA THR A 163 -52.57 33.67 -17.31
C THR A 163 -52.28 32.35 -16.60
N ALA A 164 -51.82 32.41 -15.35
CA ALA A 164 -51.48 31.26 -14.52
C ALA A 164 -51.66 31.58 -13.03
N GLY A 165 -51.85 30.55 -12.21
CA GLY A 165 -51.87 30.69 -10.74
C GLY A 165 -50.55 31.23 -10.17
N PRO A 166 -50.53 31.68 -8.90
CA PRO A 166 -49.33 32.22 -8.27
C PRO A 166 -48.19 31.20 -8.25
N ALA A 167 -47.00 31.61 -8.68
CA ALA A 167 -45.76 30.86 -8.48
C ALA A 167 -45.03 31.36 -7.24
N LEU A 168 -44.47 30.46 -6.44
CA LEU A 168 -43.62 30.84 -5.31
C LEU A 168 -42.28 31.38 -5.86
N MET A 169 -41.95 32.64 -5.57
CA MET A 169 -40.73 33.30 -6.01
C MET A 169 -39.61 33.18 -4.96
N ALA A 170 -39.95 33.37 -3.68
CA ALA A 170 -39.00 33.25 -2.58
C ALA A 170 -39.71 32.91 -1.27
N ASP A 171 -39.02 32.16 -0.40
CA ASP A 171 -39.46 31.87 0.96
C ASP A 171 -38.66 32.70 1.98
N TYR A 172 -39.15 32.74 3.23
CA TYR A 172 -38.53 33.41 4.37
C TYR A 172 -38.49 34.94 4.30
N ILE A 173 -39.33 35.58 3.50
CA ILE A 173 -39.45 37.04 3.42
C ILE A 173 -40.30 37.56 4.59
N SER A 174 -39.66 38.12 5.60
CA SER A 174 -40.33 38.72 6.76
C SER A 174 -40.79 40.16 6.55
N GLY A 175 -40.32 40.83 5.50
CA GLY A 175 -40.71 42.20 5.17
C GLY A 175 -40.39 42.57 3.72
N MET A 176 -41.27 43.36 3.10
CA MET A 176 -41.02 44.01 1.82
C MET A 176 -41.39 45.48 1.91
N GLN A 177 -40.58 46.35 1.32
CA GLN A 177 -40.88 47.77 1.12
C GLN A 177 -40.47 48.19 -0.28
N VAL A 178 -41.28 49.04 -0.90
CA VAL A 178 -41.02 49.62 -2.22
C VAL A 178 -41.13 51.13 -2.11
N ASN A 179 -40.22 51.85 -2.78
CA ASN A 179 -40.24 53.30 -2.85
C ASN A 179 -40.13 53.75 -4.32
N LEU A 180 -41.18 54.45 -4.77
CA LEU A 180 -41.37 55.00 -6.10
C LEU A 180 -41.19 56.53 -6.15
N ASN A 181 -40.79 57.20 -5.06
CA ASN A 181 -40.69 58.66 -5.00
C ASN A 181 -39.70 59.24 -6.03
N ARG A 182 -38.71 58.45 -6.45
CA ARG A 182 -37.70 58.82 -7.44
C ARG A 182 -37.97 58.26 -8.84
N LEU A 183 -39.13 57.63 -9.05
CA LEU A 183 -39.48 57.01 -10.33
C LEU A 183 -39.71 58.05 -11.42
N SER A 184 -40.45 59.13 -11.12
CA SER A 184 -40.77 60.19 -12.09
C SER A 184 -39.60 61.15 -12.36
N THR A 185 -38.73 61.38 -11.38
CA THR A 185 -37.60 62.34 -11.51
C THR A 185 -36.33 61.67 -12.01
N ASP A 186 -35.96 60.52 -11.44
CA ASP A 186 -34.64 59.91 -11.63
C ASP A 186 -34.73 58.54 -12.32
N ARG A 187 -35.96 58.05 -12.57
CA ARG A 187 -36.23 56.67 -13.02
C ARG A 187 -35.65 55.62 -12.07
N VAL A 188 -35.69 55.87 -10.77
CA VAL A 188 -35.16 54.96 -9.76
C VAL A 188 -36.29 54.40 -8.90
N VAL A 189 -36.35 53.07 -8.80
CA VAL A 189 -37.18 52.34 -7.83
C VAL A 189 -36.28 51.74 -6.78
N ARG A 190 -36.62 51.92 -5.50
CA ARG A 190 -35.94 51.23 -4.41
C ARG A 190 -36.82 50.11 -3.88
N ILE A 191 -36.22 48.92 -3.72
CA ILE A 191 -36.88 47.76 -3.12
C ILE A 191 -36.01 47.29 -1.95
N ASP A 192 -36.64 47.14 -0.78
CA ASP A 192 -36.04 46.61 0.43
C ASP A 192 -36.73 45.29 0.79
N LEU A 193 -35.94 44.26 1.06
CA LEU A 193 -36.41 42.94 1.48
C LEU A 193 -35.74 42.52 2.79
N ASP A 194 -36.57 42.07 3.72
CA ASP A 194 -36.15 41.48 4.98
C ASP A 194 -36.44 39.97 4.96
N PHE A 195 -35.43 39.18 5.32
CA PHE A 195 -35.47 37.73 5.38
C PHE A 195 -35.33 37.25 6.82
N THR A 196 -36.14 36.29 7.24
CA THR A 196 -36.04 35.66 8.57
C THR A 196 -36.21 34.15 8.50
N LEU A 197 -35.18 33.41 8.90
CA LEU A 197 -35.19 31.96 9.07
C LEU A 197 -34.76 31.59 10.50
N GLY A 198 -35.70 31.12 11.32
CA GLY A 198 -35.46 30.83 12.74
C GLY A 198 -35.11 32.09 13.54
N THR A 199 -33.88 32.16 14.07
CA THR A 199 -33.36 33.32 14.82
C THR A 199 -32.49 34.26 13.97
N LYS A 200 -32.35 33.98 12.68
CA LYS A 200 -31.46 34.73 11.77
C LYS A 200 -32.28 35.68 10.91
N ASN A 201 -31.78 36.91 10.82
CA ASN A 201 -32.37 37.98 10.02
C ASN A 201 -31.33 38.48 9.02
N TYR A 202 -31.75 38.75 7.79
CA TYR A 202 -30.92 39.34 6.75
C TYR A 202 -31.74 40.35 5.96
N SER A 203 -31.22 41.55 5.77
CA SER A 203 -31.91 42.63 5.03
C SER A 203 -31.06 43.03 3.83
N THR A 204 -31.70 43.20 2.68
CA THR A 204 -31.06 43.67 1.45
C THR A 204 -31.91 44.74 0.80
N TYR A 205 -31.27 45.66 0.08
CA TYR A 205 -31.98 46.67 -0.70
C TYR A 205 -31.26 46.92 -2.02
N SER A 206 -32.02 47.37 -3.03
CA SER A 206 -31.46 47.80 -4.30
C SER A 206 -32.12 49.07 -4.80
N ASN A 207 -31.31 49.95 -5.38
CA ASN A 207 -31.77 51.10 -6.16
C ASN A 207 -31.66 50.74 -7.63
N ILE A 208 -32.81 50.54 -8.25
CA ILE A 208 -32.96 50.01 -9.61
C ILE A 208 -33.25 51.18 -10.53
N THR A 209 -32.32 51.48 -11.44
CA THR A 209 -32.54 52.49 -12.48
C THR A 209 -33.22 51.85 -13.68
N LEU A 210 -34.40 52.33 -14.04
CA LEU A 210 -35.17 51.82 -15.17
C LEU A 210 -34.57 52.28 -16.51
N ARG A 211 -34.74 51.43 -17.54
CA ARG A 211 -34.37 51.79 -18.92
C ARG A 211 -35.34 52.81 -19.51
N ASN A 212 -36.64 52.60 -19.31
CA ASN A 212 -37.69 53.41 -19.90
C ASN A 212 -38.27 54.40 -18.90
N GLN A 213 -38.88 55.47 -19.42
CA GLN A 213 -39.71 56.36 -18.60
C GLN A 213 -41.09 55.74 -18.46
N VAL A 214 -41.52 55.48 -17.22
CA VAL A 214 -42.77 54.79 -16.92
C VAL A 214 -43.67 55.63 -16.03
N LYS A 215 -44.99 55.37 -16.08
CA LYS A 215 -45.96 56.01 -15.18
C LYS A 215 -45.95 55.34 -13.79
N ALA A 216 -46.18 56.12 -12.74
CA ALA A 216 -46.18 55.64 -11.35
C ALA A 216 -47.61 55.65 -10.79
N ASN A 217 -48.09 54.53 -10.25
CA ASN A 217 -49.41 54.43 -9.60
C ASN A 217 -50.60 54.89 -10.47
N SER A 218 -50.50 54.69 -11.78
CA SER A 218 -51.61 54.90 -12.73
C SER A 218 -52.40 53.62 -12.92
N GLU A 219 -53.70 53.76 -13.22
CA GLU A 219 -54.55 52.61 -13.58
C GLU A 219 -54.15 52.06 -14.98
N PRO A 220 -54.41 50.77 -15.26
CA PRO A 220 -54.07 50.17 -16.56
C PRO A 220 -54.57 50.98 -17.76
N ASP A 221 -55.83 51.43 -17.77
CA ASP A 221 -56.40 52.24 -18.85
C ASP A 221 -55.62 53.54 -19.12
N GLU A 222 -55.12 54.17 -18.06
CA GLU A 222 -54.30 55.38 -18.16
C GLU A 222 -52.88 55.07 -18.61
N ILE A 223 -52.33 53.91 -18.24
CA ILE A 223 -50.99 53.46 -18.62
C ILE A 223 -50.90 53.28 -20.14
N TYR A 224 -51.94 52.70 -20.74
CA TYR A 224 -51.99 52.32 -22.15
C TYR A 224 -52.84 53.27 -23.03
N ASP A 225 -53.32 54.40 -22.51
CA ASP A 225 -54.11 55.41 -23.26
C ASP A 225 -55.39 54.84 -23.92
N GLY A 226 -56.03 53.85 -23.28
CA GLY A 226 -57.27 53.24 -23.75
C GLY A 226 -57.17 52.37 -25.01
N THR A 227 -55.98 52.17 -25.57
CA THR A 227 -55.73 51.29 -26.72
C THR A 227 -54.50 50.43 -26.46
N LEU A 228 -54.62 49.11 -26.56
CA LEU A 228 -53.43 48.29 -26.74
C LEU A 228 -52.94 48.53 -28.16
N GLU A 229 -51.74 49.10 -28.34
CA GLU A 229 -51.11 48.99 -29.65
C GLU A 229 -51.06 47.49 -29.98
N GLU A 230 -51.43 47.08 -31.20
CA GLU A 230 -51.10 45.74 -31.70
C GLU A 230 -49.57 45.66 -31.80
N GLY A 231 -48.93 45.49 -30.65
CA GLY A 231 -47.51 45.43 -30.48
C GLY A 231 -47.04 44.08 -30.96
N ASP A 232 -46.33 44.08 -32.09
CA ASP A 232 -45.04 43.41 -32.18
C ASP A 232 -44.32 43.46 -30.81
N GLY A 233 -44.57 42.44 -29.98
CA GLY A 233 -43.71 42.18 -28.84
C GLY A 233 -42.42 41.60 -29.39
N SER A 234 -41.50 42.46 -29.86
CA SER A 234 -40.21 42.14 -30.49
C SER A 234 -40.13 40.67 -30.93
N LEU A 235 -40.83 40.33 -32.02
CA LEU A 235 -41.01 38.93 -32.44
C LEU A 235 -39.67 38.19 -32.43
N ALA A 236 -39.60 37.02 -31.79
CA ALA A 236 -38.33 36.31 -31.67
C ALA A 236 -37.75 36.01 -33.06
N ASP A 237 -36.44 36.24 -33.24
CA ASP A 237 -35.68 35.86 -34.44
C ASP A 237 -34.54 34.88 -34.13
N GLY A 238 -34.27 34.62 -32.85
CA GLY A 238 -33.32 33.63 -32.39
C GLY A 238 -33.78 32.92 -31.12
N ILE A 239 -33.35 31.67 -30.97
CA ILE A 239 -33.44 30.90 -29.72
C ILE A 239 -32.16 30.09 -29.58
N THR A 240 -31.60 30.07 -28.37
CA THR A 240 -30.39 29.28 -28.07
C THR A 240 -30.72 28.26 -26.98
N LEU A 241 -30.33 27.01 -27.20
CA LEU A 241 -30.52 25.89 -26.29
C LEU A 241 -29.18 25.38 -25.76
N THR A 242 -29.07 25.23 -24.45
CA THR A 242 -27.85 24.79 -23.75
C THR A 242 -28.18 23.72 -22.71
N PRO A 243 -27.39 22.65 -22.59
CA PRO A 243 -26.23 22.27 -23.41
C PRO A 243 -26.61 21.75 -24.81
N LYS A 244 -25.67 21.76 -25.77
CA LYS A 244 -25.86 21.29 -27.16
C LYS A 244 -25.69 19.78 -27.34
N THR A 245 -24.92 19.16 -26.47
CA THR A 245 -24.71 17.72 -26.45
C THR A 245 -24.71 17.25 -25.01
N VAL A 246 -25.45 16.19 -24.71
CA VAL A 246 -25.54 15.58 -23.38
C VAL A 246 -25.37 14.08 -23.55
N VAL A 247 -24.63 13.44 -22.65
CA VAL A 247 -24.51 11.99 -22.59
C VAL A 247 -25.14 11.51 -21.28
N LEU A 248 -26.16 10.64 -21.35
CA LEU A 248 -26.93 10.18 -20.19
C LEU A 248 -27.09 8.67 -20.18
N TRP A 249 -27.28 8.11 -18.98
CA TRP A 249 -27.80 6.76 -18.79
C TRP A 249 -29.34 6.77 -18.87
N PRO A 250 -29.97 5.66 -19.31
CA PRO A 250 -31.40 5.44 -19.13
C PRO A 250 -31.82 5.63 -17.67
N GLY A 251 -32.98 6.23 -17.42
CA GLY A 251 -33.49 6.53 -16.08
C GLY A 251 -33.03 7.87 -15.49
N ASN A 252 -32.09 8.56 -16.13
CA ASN A 252 -31.61 9.87 -15.67
C ASN A 252 -32.40 11.04 -16.28
N THR A 253 -32.30 12.19 -15.61
CA THR A 253 -32.92 13.45 -16.03
C THR A 253 -31.88 14.48 -16.42
N GLN A 254 -32.21 15.37 -17.36
CA GLN A 254 -31.39 16.51 -17.74
C GLN A 254 -32.23 17.77 -17.90
N THR A 255 -31.76 18.88 -17.33
CA THR A 255 -32.37 20.20 -17.51
C THR A 255 -31.65 20.98 -18.61
N PHE A 256 -32.40 21.54 -19.54
CA PHE A 256 -31.91 22.41 -20.59
C PHE A 256 -32.29 23.87 -20.28
N ALA A 257 -31.32 24.76 -20.39
CA ALA A 257 -31.53 26.19 -20.37
C ALA A 257 -31.74 26.69 -21.80
N TYR A 258 -32.58 27.69 -21.98
CA TYR A 258 -32.75 28.35 -23.26
C TYR A 258 -32.89 29.86 -23.11
N GLN A 259 -32.58 30.59 -24.17
CA GLN A 259 -32.76 32.04 -24.25
C GLN A 259 -33.32 32.40 -25.61
N VAL A 260 -34.45 33.12 -25.61
CA VAL A 260 -35.08 33.67 -26.81
C VAL A 260 -34.56 35.10 -27.03
N THR A 261 -34.15 35.42 -28.25
CA THR A 261 -33.51 36.69 -28.62
C THR A 261 -34.20 37.34 -29.82
N ASN A 262 -34.01 38.66 -29.95
CA ASN A 262 -34.33 39.44 -31.13
C ASN A 262 -33.10 40.28 -31.52
N SER A 263 -32.62 40.13 -32.75
CA SER A 263 -31.39 40.75 -33.25
C SER A 263 -31.55 42.25 -33.55
N ALA A 264 -32.78 42.73 -33.71
CA ALA A 264 -33.11 44.15 -33.90
C ALA A 264 -33.23 44.93 -32.58
N GLY A 265 -33.14 44.25 -31.43
CA GLY A 265 -33.35 44.83 -30.10
C GLY A 265 -34.80 44.73 -29.63
N GLY A 266 -34.98 44.48 -28.34
CA GLY A 266 -36.28 44.21 -27.71
C GLY A 266 -36.24 42.91 -26.87
N TYR A 267 -37.30 42.69 -26.09
CA TYR A 267 -37.40 41.56 -25.14
C TYR A 267 -38.51 40.61 -25.58
N PRO A 268 -38.23 39.65 -26.49
CA PRO A 268 -39.22 38.65 -26.89
C PRO A 268 -39.70 37.83 -25.69
N SER A 269 -40.95 37.34 -25.76
CA SER A 269 -41.47 36.38 -24.79
C SER A 269 -40.54 35.17 -24.68
N GLN A 270 -40.19 34.80 -23.45
CA GLN A 270 -39.38 33.61 -23.17
C GLN A 270 -40.23 32.33 -23.14
N ASP A 271 -41.50 32.36 -23.55
CA ASP A 271 -42.32 31.14 -23.58
C ASP A 271 -41.90 30.25 -24.78
N ALA A 272 -41.64 28.96 -24.52
CA ALA A 272 -41.19 28.01 -25.53
C ALA A 272 -42.02 26.71 -25.56
N ASN A 273 -42.08 26.07 -26.73
CA ASN A 273 -42.60 24.71 -26.91
C ASN A 273 -41.43 23.72 -26.92
N TRP A 274 -41.63 22.56 -26.30
CA TRP A 274 -40.65 21.49 -26.22
C TRP A 274 -41.14 20.24 -26.93
N VAL A 275 -40.26 19.64 -27.74
CA VAL A 275 -40.53 18.39 -28.45
C VAL A 275 -39.30 17.51 -28.38
N ILE A 276 -39.50 16.21 -28.20
CA ILE A 276 -38.47 15.19 -28.37
C ILE A 276 -38.74 14.35 -29.61
N SER A 277 -37.68 13.82 -30.20
CA SER A 277 -37.77 12.87 -31.31
C SER A 277 -36.61 11.88 -31.28
N GLY A 278 -36.80 10.70 -31.89
CA GLY A 278 -35.80 9.63 -31.92
C GLY A 278 -35.80 8.71 -30.70
N ASN A 279 -36.64 8.98 -29.69
CA ASN A 279 -36.85 8.08 -28.55
C ASN A 279 -37.56 6.79 -28.98
N SER A 280 -37.18 5.67 -28.37
CA SER A 280 -37.83 4.36 -28.55
C SER A 280 -38.81 4.04 -27.42
N SER A 281 -38.64 4.64 -26.24
CA SER A 281 -39.59 4.51 -25.12
C SER A 281 -40.63 5.63 -25.13
N SER A 282 -41.90 5.27 -24.93
CA SER A 282 -42.99 6.24 -24.75
C SER A 282 -42.96 6.94 -23.40
N GLN A 283 -42.14 6.48 -22.46
CA GLN A 283 -41.98 7.06 -21.13
C GLN A 283 -40.86 8.10 -21.08
N THR A 284 -40.04 8.19 -22.12
CA THR A 284 -39.09 9.30 -22.28
C THR A 284 -39.88 10.55 -22.63
N THR A 285 -39.77 11.61 -21.82
CA THR A 285 -40.61 12.81 -21.95
C THR A 285 -39.81 14.08 -21.68
N ILE A 286 -40.32 15.21 -22.17
CA ILE A 286 -39.79 16.53 -21.87
C ILE A 286 -40.92 17.46 -21.43
N SER A 287 -40.69 18.21 -20.36
CA SER A 287 -41.59 19.28 -19.92
C SER A 287 -40.76 20.42 -19.34
N ASP A 288 -41.05 21.65 -19.76
CA ASP A 288 -40.41 22.87 -19.25
C ASP A 288 -38.87 22.78 -19.19
N GLY A 289 -38.28 22.23 -20.25
CA GLY A 289 -36.83 22.05 -20.38
C GLY A 289 -36.23 20.90 -19.57
N VAL A 290 -37.02 20.13 -18.83
CA VAL A 290 -36.54 18.94 -18.11
C VAL A 290 -36.86 17.69 -18.94
N LEU A 291 -35.81 17.08 -19.48
CA LEU A 291 -35.87 15.76 -20.12
C LEU A 291 -35.79 14.67 -19.05
N THR A 292 -36.72 13.73 -19.08
CA THR A 292 -36.65 12.48 -18.30
C THR A 292 -36.50 11.31 -19.27
N VAL A 293 -35.34 10.65 -19.25
CA VAL A 293 -35.08 9.46 -20.07
C VAL A 293 -35.60 8.25 -19.32
N ALA A 294 -36.44 7.43 -19.96
CA ALA A 294 -36.96 6.22 -19.33
C ALA A 294 -35.85 5.19 -19.09
N SER A 295 -36.02 4.32 -18.09
CA SER A 295 -35.07 3.24 -17.80
C SER A 295 -35.04 2.15 -18.89
N ASP A 296 -36.12 2.05 -19.68
CA ASP A 296 -36.27 1.11 -20.80
C ASP A 296 -35.95 1.73 -22.17
N GLU A 297 -35.36 2.94 -22.18
CA GLU A 297 -34.97 3.60 -23.43
C GLU A 297 -33.79 2.86 -24.09
N THR A 298 -33.97 2.47 -25.36
CA THR A 298 -32.98 1.72 -26.15
C THR A 298 -32.40 2.53 -27.31
N ALA A 299 -32.92 3.74 -27.59
CA ALA A 299 -32.33 4.61 -28.61
C ALA A 299 -30.91 5.01 -28.21
N SER A 300 -29.97 5.03 -29.15
CA SER A 300 -28.60 5.51 -28.90
C SER A 300 -28.49 7.04 -28.95
N SER A 301 -29.48 7.73 -29.54
CA SER A 301 -29.55 9.18 -29.57
C SER A 301 -31.00 9.68 -29.65
N ILE A 302 -31.28 10.76 -28.95
CA ILE A 302 -32.55 11.49 -28.93
C ILE A 302 -32.25 12.95 -29.29
N VAL A 303 -33.15 13.60 -30.00
CA VAL A 303 -33.08 15.03 -30.29
C VAL A 303 -34.11 15.77 -29.46
N VAL A 304 -33.65 16.73 -28.67
CA VAL A 304 -34.48 17.70 -27.96
C VAL A 304 -34.58 18.95 -28.82
N LYS A 305 -35.81 19.37 -29.14
CA LYS A 305 -36.09 20.61 -29.87
C LYS A 305 -36.86 21.58 -28.97
N THR A 306 -36.40 22.82 -28.92
CA THR A 306 -37.13 23.94 -28.33
C THR A 306 -37.51 24.94 -29.42
N SER A 307 -38.68 25.58 -29.31
CA SER A 307 -39.13 26.62 -30.26
C SER A 307 -39.83 27.76 -29.54
N ALA A 308 -39.56 28.99 -29.95
CA ALA A 308 -40.20 30.18 -29.38
C ALA A 308 -41.69 30.21 -29.74
N LYS A 309 -42.57 30.53 -28.77
CA LYS A 309 -44.03 30.57 -29.01
C LYS A 309 -44.50 31.80 -29.79
N HIS A 310 -43.74 32.91 -29.73
CA HIS A 310 -44.14 34.20 -30.28
C HIS A 310 -43.11 34.67 -31.32
N THR A 311 -43.36 34.32 -32.59
CA THR A 311 -42.52 34.63 -33.74
C THR A 311 -43.34 35.30 -34.84
N GLN A 312 -42.66 35.85 -35.85
CA GLN A 312 -43.36 36.38 -37.03
C GLN A 312 -44.21 35.29 -37.69
N SER A 313 -45.43 35.64 -38.07
CA SER A 313 -46.38 34.70 -38.68
C SER A 313 -45.74 33.93 -39.84
N GLY A 314 -45.64 32.61 -39.70
CA GLY A 314 -45.03 31.71 -40.69
C GLY A 314 -43.54 31.41 -40.50
N THR A 315 -42.89 32.01 -39.49
CA THR A 315 -41.48 31.78 -39.16
C THR A 315 -41.35 30.91 -37.92
N GLU A 316 -40.71 29.74 -38.04
CA GLU A 316 -40.35 28.91 -36.90
C GLU A 316 -38.93 29.26 -36.42
N VAL A 317 -38.82 29.74 -35.17
CA VAL A 317 -37.53 29.96 -34.51
C VAL A 317 -37.33 28.83 -33.52
N SER A 318 -36.42 27.91 -33.85
CA SER A 318 -36.16 26.71 -33.06
C SER A 318 -34.69 26.40 -32.96
N ASP A 319 -34.33 25.67 -31.92
CA ASP A 319 -32.99 25.18 -31.70
C ASP A 319 -33.02 23.76 -31.12
N THR A 320 -31.97 23.00 -31.37
CA THR A 320 -31.88 21.58 -31.03
C THR A 320 -30.66 21.24 -30.20
N SER A 321 -30.81 20.23 -29.35
CA SER A 321 -29.74 19.60 -28.60
C SER A 321 -29.75 18.10 -28.84
N GLN A 322 -28.56 17.52 -28.95
CA GLN A 322 -28.39 16.08 -29.12
C GLN A 322 -28.16 15.41 -27.76
N VAL A 323 -28.98 14.42 -27.46
CA VAL A 323 -28.81 13.57 -26.28
C VAL A 323 -28.33 12.21 -26.74
N LEU A 324 -27.17 11.80 -26.26
CA LEU A 324 -26.57 10.50 -26.51
C LEU A 324 -26.88 9.60 -25.31
N ILE A 325 -27.48 8.44 -25.55
CA ILE A 325 -27.85 7.52 -24.48
C ILE A 325 -26.83 6.40 -24.41
N LYS A 326 -26.29 6.18 -23.22
CA LYS A 326 -25.35 5.10 -22.94
C LYS A 326 -26.07 3.76 -22.96
N GLN A 327 -25.55 2.80 -23.72
CA GLN A 327 -26.10 1.45 -23.82
C GLN A 327 -24.96 0.44 -23.70
N VAL A 328 -25.06 -0.47 -22.73
CA VAL A 328 -24.14 -1.61 -22.64
C VAL A 328 -24.58 -2.67 -23.64
N SER A 329 -23.63 -3.25 -24.37
CA SER A 329 -23.85 -4.30 -25.36
C SER A 329 -22.99 -5.55 -25.15
N GLY A 330 -21.89 -5.43 -24.40
CA GLY A 330 -21.01 -6.56 -24.12
C GLY A 330 -20.03 -6.27 -23.00
N VAL A 331 -19.54 -7.34 -22.37
CA VAL A 331 -18.44 -7.32 -21.41
C VAL A 331 -17.41 -8.35 -21.89
N ALA A 332 -16.17 -7.91 -22.08
CA ALA A 332 -15.05 -8.79 -22.38
C ALA A 332 -14.19 -8.95 -21.13
N VAL A 333 -13.80 -10.19 -20.80
CA VAL A 333 -12.89 -10.49 -19.69
C VAL A 333 -11.52 -10.83 -20.25
N ALA A 334 -10.46 -10.33 -19.62
CA ALA A 334 -9.07 -10.57 -20.00
C ALA A 334 -8.19 -10.71 -18.76
N VAL A 335 -7.02 -11.33 -18.90
CA VAL A 335 -5.98 -11.38 -17.85
C VAL A 335 -5.08 -10.15 -17.97
N THR A 336 -4.81 -9.45 -16.87
CA THR A 336 -3.94 -8.27 -16.83
C THR A 336 -2.46 -8.67 -16.97
N SER A 337 -1.88 -8.48 -18.16
CA SER A 337 -0.45 -8.13 -18.36
C SER A 337 -0.19 -7.72 -19.82
N GLY A 338 0.75 -6.79 -20.02
CA GLY A 338 0.97 -6.06 -21.27
C GLY A 338 1.09 -6.93 -22.53
N GLY A 339 -0.02 -6.98 -23.29
CA GLY A 339 -0.10 -7.57 -24.62
C GLY A 339 -0.72 -8.97 -24.63
N THR A 340 -1.98 -9.07 -25.04
CA THR A 340 -2.70 -10.27 -25.51
C THR A 340 -2.17 -11.62 -24.97
N PHE A 341 -2.22 -11.81 -23.65
CA PHE A 341 -1.95 -13.11 -23.03
C PHE A 341 -3.21 -13.98 -23.12
N ASN A 342 -3.19 -14.96 -24.02
CA ASN A 342 -4.25 -15.96 -24.21
C ASN A 342 -4.10 -17.20 -23.29
N ASN A 343 -3.29 -17.14 -22.23
CA ASN A 343 -3.07 -18.34 -21.44
C ASN A 343 -4.21 -18.52 -20.42
N THR A 344 -5.14 -19.41 -20.77
CA THR A 344 -6.20 -19.92 -19.88
C THR A 344 -5.69 -20.95 -18.88
N ASN A 345 -4.38 -21.25 -18.89
CA ASN A 345 -3.79 -22.27 -18.05
C ASN A 345 -3.32 -21.67 -16.74
N LEU A 346 -3.83 -22.19 -15.62
CA LEU A 346 -3.49 -21.78 -14.26
C LEU A 346 -2.90 -22.95 -13.49
N TYR A 347 -2.16 -22.66 -12.43
CA TYR A 347 -1.65 -23.68 -11.52
C TYR A 347 -2.32 -23.55 -10.15
N SER A 348 -2.30 -24.66 -9.40
CA SER A 348 -2.82 -24.69 -8.03
C SER A 348 -2.09 -23.67 -7.14
N GLY A 349 -2.86 -22.84 -6.43
CA GLY A 349 -2.34 -21.75 -5.59
C GLY A 349 -1.98 -20.44 -6.32
N ASP A 350 -2.17 -20.35 -7.63
CA ASP A 350 -1.92 -19.11 -8.37
C ASP A 350 -2.87 -17.98 -7.95
N THR A 351 -2.40 -16.73 -8.10
CA THR A 351 -3.24 -15.54 -8.04
C THR A 351 -3.01 -14.69 -9.27
N ILE A 352 -4.06 -14.42 -10.03
CA ILE A 352 -4.02 -13.61 -11.25
C ILE A 352 -4.95 -12.40 -11.12
N GLN A 353 -4.65 -11.34 -11.86
CA GLN A 353 -5.54 -10.19 -11.99
C GLN A 353 -6.29 -10.27 -13.32
N LEU A 354 -7.60 -10.08 -13.26
CA LEU A 354 -8.49 -10.00 -14.40
C LEU A 354 -8.94 -8.55 -14.60
N GLU A 355 -9.14 -8.21 -15.86
CA GLU A 355 -9.75 -6.97 -16.31
C GLU A 355 -11.03 -7.28 -17.08
N ALA A 356 -12.00 -6.39 -16.95
CA ALA A 356 -13.22 -6.42 -17.74
C ALA A 356 -13.34 -5.12 -18.54
N ILE A 357 -13.72 -5.23 -19.81
CA ILE A 357 -14.00 -4.10 -20.69
C ILE A 357 -15.48 -4.13 -21.03
N VAL A 358 -16.20 -3.13 -20.56
CA VAL A 358 -17.62 -2.90 -20.89
C VAL A 358 -17.67 -2.10 -22.20
N SER A 359 -18.41 -2.63 -23.17
CA SER A 359 -18.55 -2.04 -24.50
C SER A 359 -20.01 -1.79 -24.86
N GLY A 360 -20.24 -0.75 -25.67
CA GLY A 360 -21.54 -0.43 -26.22
C GLY A 360 -21.65 1.01 -26.71
N ALA A 361 -22.87 1.47 -26.98
CA ALA A 361 -23.10 2.79 -27.56
C ALA A 361 -22.85 3.89 -26.52
N ASN A 362 -22.05 4.89 -26.89
CA ASN A 362 -21.69 6.04 -26.04
C ASN A 362 -21.04 5.65 -24.69
N ILE A 363 -20.47 4.44 -24.61
CA ILE A 363 -19.68 3.96 -23.47
C ILE A 363 -18.24 4.43 -23.64
N GLU A 364 -17.70 5.07 -22.61
CA GLU A 364 -16.32 5.55 -22.62
C GLU A 364 -15.40 4.53 -21.94
N ALA A 365 -14.34 4.10 -22.62
CA ALA A 365 -13.40 3.12 -22.10
C ALA A 365 -12.62 3.63 -20.87
N GLU A 366 -12.32 4.93 -20.84
CA GLU A 366 -11.54 5.58 -19.77
C GLU A 366 -12.41 6.00 -18.57
N ASN A 367 -13.74 5.87 -18.68
CA ASN A 367 -14.67 6.29 -17.65
C ASN A 367 -14.89 5.14 -16.65
N SER A 368 -14.29 5.23 -15.47
CA SER A 368 -14.38 4.17 -14.46
C SER A 368 -15.81 3.83 -14.06
N TYR A 369 -16.73 4.82 -14.07
CA TYR A 369 -18.14 4.60 -13.77
C TYR A 369 -18.84 3.78 -14.86
N ASP A 370 -18.44 3.90 -16.12
CA ASP A 370 -18.99 3.11 -17.23
C ASP A 370 -18.44 1.67 -17.24
N GLN A 371 -17.21 1.49 -16.76
CA GLN A 371 -16.50 0.21 -16.76
C GLN A 371 -16.76 -0.66 -15.51
N GLU A 372 -17.62 -0.23 -14.58
CA GLU A 372 -17.92 -0.99 -13.36
C GLU A 372 -18.57 -2.36 -13.66
N VAL A 373 -17.95 -3.41 -13.12
CA VAL A 373 -18.45 -4.80 -13.16
C VAL A 373 -18.49 -5.41 -11.76
N SER A 374 -19.32 -6.44 -11.61
CA SER A 374 -19.31 -7.35 -10.48
C SER A 374 -18.69 -8.68 -10.90
N TRP A 375 -17.76 -9.19 -10.09
CA TRP A 375 -17.05 -10.43 -10.34
C TRP A 375 -17.66 -11.58 -9.56
N SER A 376 -17.77 -12.75 -10.19
CA SER A 376 -18.21 -13.99 -9.53
C SER A 376 -17.55 -15.23 -10.13
N ILE A 377 -17.48 -16.31 -9.36
CA ILE A 377 -17.04 -17.63 -9.82
C ILE A 377 -18.30 -18.45 -10.09
N LEU A 378 -18.51 -18.86 -11.34
CA LEU A 378 -19.65 -19.68 -11.73
C LEU A 378 -19.38 -21.17 -11.47
N GLN A 379 -18.12 -21.60 -11.63
CA GLN A 379 -17.70 -22.99 -11.50
C GLN A 379 -16.21 -23.08 -11.18
N GLY A 380 -15.80 -24.15 -10.50
CA GLY A 380 -14.40 -24.55 -10.32
C GLY A 380 -13.84 -24.36 -8.91
N SER A 381 -12.64 -24.91 -8.68
CA SER A 381 -11.90 -24.85 -7.41
C SER A 381 -11.08 -23.56 -7.29
N ALA A 382 -11.76 -22.41 -7.37
CA ALA A 382 -11.17 -21.12 -7.05
C ALA A 382 -11.52 -20.72 -5.61
N SER A 383 -10.50 -20.29 -4.86
CA SER A 383 -10.65 -19.96 -3.45
C SER A 383 -11.42 -18.66 -3.23
N SER A 384 -11.26 -17.70 -4.15
CA SER A 384 -11.98 -16.41 -4.13
C SER A 384 -11.73 -15.61 -5.41
N ILE A 385 -12.63 -14.67 -5.69
CA ILE A 385 -12.39 -13.55 -6.59
C ILE A 385 -12.72 -12.23 -5.89
N THR A 386 -11.85 -11.24 -5.97
CA THR A 386 -12.08 -9.93 -5.34
C THR A 386 -12.92 -9.01 -6.24
N LYS A 387 -13.44 -7.92 -5.66
CA LYS A 387 -14.13 -6.86 -6.41
C LYS A 387 -13.26 -6.20 -7.49
N ASP A 388 -11.93 -6.28 -7.35
CA ASP A 388 -10.96 -5.67 -8.25
C ASP A 388 -10.43 -6.70 -9.28
N GLY A 389 -11.07 -7.88 -9.38
CA GLY A 389 -10.74 -8.90 -10.38
C GLY A 389 -9.56 -9.80 -10.03
N PHE A 390 -9.09 -9.82 -8.77
CA PHE A 390 -8.05 -10.79 -8.37
C PHE A 390 -8.65 -12.16 -8.12
N LEU A 391 -8.34 -13.13 -8.97
CA LEU A 391 -8.73 -14.53 -8.85
C LEU A 391 -7.62 -15.31 -8.16
N SER A 392 -7.94 -16.00 -7.06
CA SER A 392 -7.01 -16.89 -6.36
C SER A 392 -7.46 -18.34 -6.49
N VAL A 393 -6.63 -19.19 -7.08
CA VAL A 393 -6.87 -20.62 -7.25
C VAL A 393 -6.62 -21.34 -5.92
N GLU A 394 -7.45 -22.31 -5.56
CA GLU A 394 -7.21 -23.11 -4.35
C GLU A 394 -5.86 -23.83 -4.46
N ALA A 395 -5.11 -23.93 -3.34
CA ALA A 395 -3.84 -24.67 -3.31
C ALA A 395 -4.03 -26.18 -3.50
N ASP A 396 -5.27 -26.65 -3.37
CA ASP A 396 -5.69 -28.03 -3.48
C ASP A 396 -6.64 -28.27 -4.66
N ALA A 397 -6.59 -27.41 -5.67
CA ALA A 397 -7.37 -27.56 -6.89
C ALA A 397 -6.92 -28.78 -7.72
N GLU A 398 -7.86 -29.44 -8.39
CA GLU A 398 -7.58 -30.64 -9.20
C GLU A 398 -6.98 -30.27 -10.56
N THR A 399 -5.96 -31.02 -10.99
CA THR A 399 -5.43 -30.93 -12.35
C THR A 399 -6.49 -31.31 -13.37
N ASP A 400 -6.46 -30.68 -14.53
CA ASP A 400 -7.46 -30.78 -15.62
C ASP A 400 -8.87 -30.31 -15.24
N SER A 401 -9.05 -29.63 -14.10
CA SER A 401 -10.32 -29.01 -13.75
C SER A 401 -10.47 -27.61 -14.36
N GLU A 402 -11.72 -27.19 -14.56
CA GLU A 402 -12.05 -25.88 -15.13
C GLU A 402 -12.53 -24.90 -14.06
N ILE A 403 -12.09 -23.64 -14.18
CA ILE A 403 -12.63 -22.50 -13.44
C ILE A 403 -13.33 -21.58 -14.42
N ILE A 404 -14.60 -21.26 -14.17
CA ILE A 404 -15.37 -20.31 -14.98
C ILE A 404 -15.63 -19.06 -14.14
N VAL A 405 -15.07 -17.94 -14.58
CA VAL A 405 -15.25 -16.63 -13.96
C VAL A 405 -16.20 -15.79 -14.80
N GLU A 406 -17.06 -15.03 -14.15
CA GLU A 406 -17.98 -14.08 -14.77
C GLU A 406 -17.71 -12.64 -14.29
N ALA A 407 -17.65 -11.71 -15.23
CA ALA A 407 -17.76 -10.27 -14.99
C ALA A 407 -19.10 -9.77 -15.53
N ARG A 408 -19.96 -9.26 -14.65
CA ARG A 408 -21.30 -8.76 -14.99
C ARG A 408 -21.36 -7.25 -14.86
N SER A 409 -21.85 -6.54 -15.88
CA SER A 409 -21.92 -5.08 -15.85
C SER A 409 -22.82 -4.58 -14.72
N MET A 410 -22.35 -3.58 -13.96
CA MET A 410 -23.14 -2.90 -12.94
C MET A 410 -24.16 -1.91 -13.51
N ARG A 411 -24.08 -1.64 -14.82
CA ARG A 411 -24.96 -0.72 -15.56
C ARG A 411 -26.07 -1.44 -16.30
N ASN A 412 -25.84 -2.70 -16.66
CA ASN A 412 -26.87 -3.61 -17.14
C ASN A 412 -26.58 -5.03 -16.63
N ASN A 413 -27.36 -5.47 -15.64
CA ASN A 413 -27.14 -6.76 -14.98
C ASN A 413 -27.46 -7.98 -15.86
N GLU A 414 -28.08 -7.79 -17.04
CA GLU A 414 -28.34 -8.86 -18.00
C GLU A 414 -27.11 -9.18 -18.86
N ILE A 415 -26.13 -8.27 -18.93
CA ILE A 415 -24.95 -8.41 -19.78
C ILE A 415 -23.74 -8.77 -18.93
N ALA A 416 -23.14 -9.91 -19.26
CA ALA A 416 -21.94 -10.42 -18.61
C ALA A 416 -20.96 -11.03 -19.63
N GLY A 417 -19.70 -11.06 -19.27
CA GLY A 417 -18.62 -11.75 -19.97
C GLY A 417 -18.08 -12.86 -19.10
N THR A 418 -17.72 -13.99 -19.71
CA THR A 418 -17.14 -15.13 -19.00
C THR A 418 -15.75 -15.46 -19.52
N MET A 419 -14.89 -15.96 -18.65
CA MET A 419 -13.60 -16.53 -19.01
C MET A 419 -13.43 -17.87 -18.32
N THR A 420 -12.96 -18.87 -19.08
CA THR A 420 -12.69 -20.21 -18.60
C THR A 420 -11.19 -20.41 -18.49
N PHE A 421 -10.76 -20.98 -17.36
CA PHE A 421 -9.38 -21.39 -17.10
C PHE A 421 -9.32 -22.90 -16.90
N THR A 422 -8.19 -23.52 -17.27
CA THR A 422 -7.88 -24.93 -17.03
C THR A 422 -6.70 -25.02 -16.08
N ILE A 423 -6.80 -25.88 -15.07
CA ILE A 423 -5.72 -26.07 -14.11
C ILE A 423 -4.74 -27.10 -14.64
N GLU A 424 -3.49 -26.71 -14.90
CA GLU A 424 -2.44 -27.58 -15.39
C GLU A 424 -1.56 -28.17 -14.28
N GLU A 425 -0.84 -29.24 -14.63
CA GLU A 425 0.14 -29.89 -13.76
C GLU A 425 1.40 -29.02 -13.65
N GLY A 426 1.62 -28.39 -12.48
CA GLY A 426 2.66 -27.38 -12.27
C GLY A 426 3.55 -27.61 -11.05
N MET A 427 3.65 -28.84 -10.55
CA MET A 427 4.36 -29.15 -9.30
C MET A 427 5.83 -28.67 -9.35
N GLU A 428 6.27 -27.97 -8.30
CA GLU A 428 7.63 -27.47 -8.15
C GLU A 428 8.26 -28.01 -6.87
N LEU A 429 9.53 -28.42 -6.95
CA LEU A 429 10.30 -28.91 -5.81
C LEU A 429 11.54 -28.04 -5.62
N ALA A 430 11.79 -27.60 -4.39
CA ALA A 430 12.98 -26.86 -4.01
C ALA A 430 13.70 -27.54 -2.85
N LEU A 431 15.04 -27.45 -2.81
CA LEU A 431 15.84 -27.91 -1.69
C LEU A 431 16.38 -26.74 -0.89
N LYS A 432 16.21 -26.80 0.43
CA LYS A 432 16.69 -25.78 1.38
C LYS A 432 17.49 -26.40 2.52
N THR A 433 18.25 -25.54 3.19
CA THR A 433 18.99 -25.84 4.42
C THR A 433 18.59 -24.83 5.49
N GLU A 434 18.78 -25.15 6.78
CA GLU A 434 18.33 -24.31 7.92
C GLU A 434 18.87 -22.86 7.93
N SER A 435 19.91 -22.55 7.14
CA SER A 435 20.52 -21.20 7.09
C SER A 435 20.98 -20.81 5.68
N GLU A 436 20.39 -21.42 4.63
CA GLU A 436 20.80 -21.24 3.23
C GLU A 436 22.31 -21.43 3.01
N THR A 437 22.95 -22.26 3.85
CA THR A 437 24.39 -22.51 3.75
C THR A 437 24.70 -23.28 2.47
N THR A 438 25.76 -22.85 1.80
CA THR A 438 26.37 -23.55 0.65
C THR A 438 27.60 -24.35 1.04
N GLN A 439 27.91 -24.42 2.34
CA GLN A 439 29.08 -25.11 2.89
C GLN A 439 28.70 -26.06 4.02
N ILE A 440 29.43 -27.18 4.08
CA ILE A 440 29.34 -28.16 5.16
C ILE A 440 30.75 -28.63 5.53
N TYR A 441 31.02 -28.81 6.81
CA TYR A 441 32.34 -29.18 7.30
C TYR A 441 32.46 -30.68 7.55
N ARG A 442 33.70 -31.18 7.58
CA ARG A 442 33.96 -32.57 7.96
C ARG A 442 33.43 -32.83 9.37
N ASN A 443 32.89 -34.04 9.58
CA ASN A 443 32.28 -34.46 10.85
C ASN A 443 31.06 -33.62 11.27
N ALA A 444 30.48 -32.87 10.34
CA ALA A 444 29.24 -32.13 10.56
C ALA A 444 28.04 -32.91 9.99
N SER A 445 26.87 -32.54 10.49
CA SER A 445 25.59 -32.92 9.91
C SER A 445 24.85 -31.66 9.47
N LEU A 446 24.07 -31.76 8.39
CA LEU A 446 23.24 -30.67 7.89
C LEU A 446 21.84 -31.18 7.59
N ASN A 447 20.83 -30.49 8.12
CA ASN A 447 19.44 -30.79 7.83
C ASN A 447 19.04 -30.18 6.48
N LEU A 448 18.38 -30.99 5.67
CA LEU A 448 17.87 -30.68 4.35
C LEU A 448 16.35 -30.74 4.40
N THR A 449 15.70 -29.78 3.76
CA THR A 449 14.24 -29.73 3.61
C THR A 449 13.90 -29.61 2.14
N ALA A 450 13.11 -30.54 1.64
CA ALA A 450 12.48 -30.46 0.34
C ALA A 450 11.12 -29.76 0.50
N GLU A 451 10.95 -28.63 -0.18
CA GLU A 451 9.69 -27.89 -0.22
C GLU A 451 8.99 -28.17 -1.54
N LEU A 452 7.80 -28.77 -1.44
CA LEU A 452 6.92 -29.05 -2.57
C LEU A 452 5.83 -27.98 -2.61
N THR A 453 5.72 -27.28 -3.73
CA THR A 453 4.71 -26.25 -3.97
C THR A 453 3.80 -26.66 -5.13
N LYS A 454 2.64 -25.98 -5.26
CA LYS A 454 1.68 -26.19 -6.35
C LYS A 454 1.07 -27.61 -6.39
N VAL A 455 0.73 -28.18 -5.21
CA VAL A 455 0.13 -29.54 -5.12
C VAL A 455 -0.93 -29.67 -4.02
N LYS A 456 -1.96 -30.49 -4.29
CA LYS A 456 -3.17 -30.72 -3.47
C LYS A 456 -2.98 -31.48 -2.15
N ASN A 457 -1.84 -32.15 -1.95
CA ASN A 457 -1.52 -32.81 -0.69
C ASN A 457 -0.03 -33.16 -0.65
N PRO A 458 0.84 -32.28 -0.15
CA PRO A 458 2.28 -32.55 -0.12
C PRO A 458 2.63 -33.84 0.64
N ASP A 459 1.83 -34.19 1.66
CA ASP A 459 2.04 -35.35 2.52
C ASP A 459 1.74 -36.69 1.83
N ALA A 460 1.08 -36.68 0.66
CA ALA A 460 0.86 -37.87 -0.16
C ALA A 460 2.11 -38.28 -0.98
N TYR A 461 3.15 -37.45 -0.97
CA TYR A 461 4.37 -37.65 -1.74
C TYR A 461 5.53 -38.04 -0.82
N THR A 462 6.49 -38.73 -1.42
CA THR A 462 7.72 -39.15 -0.77
C THR A 462 8.90 -38.65 -1.56
N ILE A 463 10.05 -38.51 -0.92
CA ILE A 463 11.30 -38.11 -1.58
C ILE A 463 12.26 -39.30 -1.64
N GLN A 464 12.78 -39.57 -2.83
CA GLN A 464 14.00 -40.35 -2.97
C GLN A 464 15.19 -39.40 -2.94
N TRP A 465 16.01 -39.55 -1.90
CA TRP A 465 17.21 -38.74 -1.69
C TRP A 465 18.43 -39.44 -2.26
N GLU A 466 19.21 -38.72 -3.07
CA GLU A 466 20.46 -39.18 -3.65
C GLU A 466 21.56 -38.14 -3.40
N TYR A 467 22.81 -38.58 -3.31
CA TYR A 467 23.95 -37.68 -3.30
C TYR A 467 25.07 -38.22 -4.19
N ASP A 468 25.86 -37.30 -4.74
CA ASP A 468 27.08 -37.61 -5.47
C ASP A 468 28.23 -36.71 -4.96
N LEU A 469 29.36 -37.33 -4.64
CA LEU A 469 30.54 -36.64 -4.12
C LEU A 469 31.60 -36.55 -5.22
N LYS A 470 31.83 -35.32 -5.71
CA LYS A 470 32.81 -35.06 -6.77
C LYS A 470 34.23 -35.00 -6.21
N ASN A 471 35.22 -35.34 -7.04
CA ASN A 471 36.68 -35.35 -6.75
C ASN A 471 37.15 -36.45 -5.79
N VAL A 472 36.53 -37.63 -5.84
CA VAL A 472 36.93 -38.80 -5.05
C VAL A 472 37.36 -39.93 -5.99
N ASP A 473 38.50 -40.55 -5.69
CA ASP A 473 39.10 -41.59 -6.53
C ASP A 473 38.50 -42.99 -6.27
N ASN A 474 37.79 -43.21 -5.15
CA ASN A 474 37.14 -44.48 -4.78
C ASN A 474 35.90 -44.25 -3.89
N ASP A 475 34.93 -45.15 -3.94
CA ASP A 475 33.59 -45.05 -3.34
C ASP A 475 33.54 -45.59 -1.88
N GLU A 476 34.45 -45.12 -1.02
CA GLU A 476 34.38 -45.44 0.42
C GLU A 476 33.47 -44.41 1.15
N ASP A 477 32.79 -44.81 2.22
CA ASP A 477 31.75 -44.02 2.96
C ASP A 477 32.18 -42.59 3.37
N TYR A 478 32.23 -41.63 2.45
CA TYR A 478 32.73 -40.27 2.69
C TYR A 478 31.66 -39.27 3.10
N ALA A 479 30.41 -39.53 2.72
CA ALA A 479 29.22 -38.85 3.19
C ALA A 479 28.08 -39.87 3.23
N SER A 480 27.01 -39.59 3.96
CA SER A 480 25.82 -40.43 3.96
C SER A 480 24.57 -39.59 4.21
N LEU A 481 23.44 -40.08 3.70
CA LEU A 481 22.10 -39.57 4.01
C LEU A 481 21.39 -40.58 4.91
N ALA A 482 20.46 -40.11 5.74
CA ALA A 482 19.60 -41.03 6.48
C ALA A 482 18.66 -41.76 5.50
N ALA A 483 18.40 -43.04 5.77
CA ALA A 483 17.46 -43.85 5.01
C ALA A 483 16.02 -43.45 5.37
N THR A 484 15.52 -42.39 4.72
CA THR A 484 14.17 -41.86 4.91
C THR A 484 13.53 -41.52 3.56
N GLN A 485 12.21 -41.54 3.53
CA GLN A 485 11.37 -41.12 2.39
C GLN A 485 10.63 -39.81 2.69
N GLU A 486 10.89 -39.19 3.83
CA GLU A 486 10.27 -37.94 4.26
C GLU A 486 10.83 -36.72 3.48
N LEU A 487 10.08 -35.61 3.54
CA LEU A 487 10.47 -34.30 2.97
C LEU A 487 11.69 -33.68 3.68
N THR A 488 12.13 -34.24 4.80
CA THR A 488 13.36 -33.82 5.50
C THR A 488 14.36 -34.96 5.57
N ASN A 489 15.64 -34.63 5.48
CA ASN A 489 16.74 -35.58 5.62
C ASN A 489 17.95 -34.90 6.27
N THR A 490 18.88 -35.68 6.80
CA THR A 490 20.13 -35.19 7.37
C THR A 490 21.31 -35.75 6.57
N LEU A 491 22.11 -34.85 6.02
CA LEU A 491 23.38 -35.17 5.38
C LEU A 491 24.49 -35.21 6.42
N TYR A 492 25.24 -36.31 6.45
CA TYR A 492 26.41 -36.49 7.31
C TYR A 492 27.69 -36.54 6.48
N VAL A 493 28.71 -35.78 6.89
CA VAL A 493 30.01 -35.77 6.22
C VAL A 493 31.05 -36.47 7.08
N ASN A 494 31.74 -37.46 6.52
CA ASN A 494 32.72 -38.24 7.25
C ASN A 494 33.91 -37.38 7.70
N LYS A 495 34.34 -37.57 8.94
CA LYS A 495 35.55 -36.96 9.52
C LYS A 495 36.85 -37.38 8.82
N ASN A 496 36.83 -38.50 8.09
CA ASN A 496 38.02 -39.13 7.54
C ASN A 496 38.42 -38.64 6.14
N LEU A 497 37.63 -37.76 5.51
CA LEU A 497 37.97 -37.10 4.26
C LEU A 497 39.36 -36.46 4.32
N ASP A 498 40.17 -36.63 3.26
CA ASP A 498 41.49 -36.00 3.14
C ASP A 498 41.37 -34.50 3.40
N THR A 499 42.10 -34.03 4.40
CA THR A 499 42.03 -32.66 4.92
C THR A 499 42.72 -31.65 4.01
N THR A 500 43.53 -32.11 3.06
CA THR A 500 44.28 -31.27 2.11
C THR A 500 43.46 -30.86 0.88
N LYS A 501 42.39 -31.61 0.57
CA LYS A 501 41.53 -31.42 -0.61
C LYS A 501 40.23 -30.70 -0.27
N GLU A 502 39.65 -30.07 -1.29
CA GLU A 502 38.29 -29.52 -1.28
C GLU A 502 37.37 -30.46 -2.09
N TYR A 503 36.15 -30.67 -1.59
CA TYR A 503 35.15 -31.55 -2.22
C TYR A 503 33.84 -30.80 -2.48
N LYS A 504 33.08 -31.27 -3.47
CA LYS A 504 31.70 -30.82 -3.73
C LYS A 504 30.76 -32.01 -3.62
N ILE A 505 29.67 -31.83 -2.89
CA ILE A 505 28.60 -32.81 -2.81
C ILE A 505 27.34 -32.24 -3.48
N GLU A 506 26.79 -32.99 -4.42
CA GLU A 506 25.53 -32.68 -5.09
C GLU A 506 24.45 -33.56 -4.48
N VAL A 507 23.49 -32.97 -3.78
CA VAL A 507 22.35 -33.68 -3.22
C VAL A 507 21.15 -33.48 -4.14
N THR A 508 20.49 -34.55 -4.54
CA THR A 508 19.31 -34.54 -5.41
C THR A 508 18.12 -35.13 -4.66
N ALA A 509 17.01 -34.41 -4.66
CA ALA A 509 15.71 -34.90 -4.21
C ALA A 509 14.83 -35.19 -5.43
N ILE A 510 14.30 -36.40 -5.48
CA ILE A 510 13.43 -36.88 -6.56
C ILE A 510 12.05 -37.13 -5.98
N LEU A 511 11.03 -36.45 -6.50
CA LEU A 511 9.67 -36.58 -6.03
C LEU A 511 9.07 -37.92 -6.48
N LYS A 512 8.46 -38.64 -5.54
CA LYS A 512 7.77 -39.91 -5.78
C LYS A 512 6.36 -39.94 -5.21
N LYS A 513 5.48 -40.64 -5.91
CA LYS A 513 4.13 -41.01 -5.45
C LYS A 513 3.97 -42.51 -5.60
N ASP A 514 3.59 -43.19 -4.53
CA ASP A 514 3.44 -44.65 -4.49
C ASP A 514 4.68 -45.41 -5.05
N GLY A 515 5.87 -44.86 -4.86
CA GLY A 515 7.14 -45.42 -5.33
C GLY A 515 7.54 -45.07 -6.78
N VAL A 516 6.68 -44.41 -7.54
CA VAL A 516 6.91 -43.99 -8.94
C VAL A 516 7.37 -42.53 -9.00
N VAL A 517 8.32 -42.21 -9.90
CA VAL A 517 8.80 -40.83 -10.11
C VAL A 517 7.69 -39.98 -10.70
N VAL A 518 7.43 -38.83 -10.08
CA VAL A 518 6.44 -37.86 -10.56
C VAL A 518 7.05 -37.03 -11.68
N THR A 519 6.29 -36.82 -12.75
CA THR A 519 6.67 -35.95 -13.87
C THR A 519 5.73 -34.76 -13.97
N SER A 520 6.27 -33.59 -14.25
CA SER A 520 5.53 -32.37 -14.57
C SER A 520 6.02 -31.87 -15.92
N ASN A 521 5.12 -31.57 -16.86
CA ASN A 521 5.45 -31.17 -18.24
C ASN A 521 6.41 -32.14 -18.96
N GLY A 522 6.27 -33.44 -18.69
CA GLY A 522 7.11 -34.49 -19.29
C GLY A 522 8.54 -34.58 -18.72
N GLN A 523 8.87 -33.83 -17.66
CA GLN A 523 10.15 -33.89 -16.96
C GLN A 523 9.95 -34.38 -15.52
N SER A 524 10.89 -35.17 -15.00
CA SER A 524 10.88 -35.59 -13.60
C SER A 524 10.95 -34.38 -12.66
N VAL A 525 10.11 -34.34 -11.64
CA VAL A 525 10.12 -33.28 -10.63
C VAL A 525 11.29 -33.54 -9.66
N THR A 526 12.39 -32.84 -9.88
CA THR A 526 13.64 -33.01 -9.11
C THR A 526 14.23 -31.67 -8.68
N ALA A 527 14.91 -31.66 -7.54
CA ALA A 527 15.66 -30.50 -7.05
C ALA A 527 17.09 -30.91 -6.68
N THR A 528 18.07 -30.05 -6.97
CA THR A 528 19.49 -30.32 -6.68
C THR A 528 20.11 -29.18 -5.89
N LEU A 529 20.91 -29.53 -4.88
CA LEU A 529 21.68 -28.61 -4.04
C LEU A 529 23.16 -29.01 -4.05
N THR A 530 24.04 -28.06 -4.39
CA THR A 530 25.49 -28.27 -4.34
C THR A 530 26.09 -27.65 -3.08
N LEU A 531 26.76 -28.45 -2.26
CA LEU A 531 27.48 -27.98 -1.06
C LEU A 531 28.99 -28.16 -1.24
N THR A 532 29.76 -27.22 -0.68
CA THR A 532 31.23 -27.28 -0.69
C THR A 532 31.78 -27.72 0.67
N ILE A 533 32.69 -28.70 0.65
CA ILE A 533 33.47 -29.13 1.81
C ILE A 533 34.88 -28.53 1.64
N PRO A 534 35.19 -27.42 2.33
CA PRO A 534 36.48 -26.73 2.15
C PRO A 534 37.63 -27.55 2.72
N LYS A 535 38.86 -27.35 2.25
CA LYS A 535 40.06 -27.93 2.90
C LYS A 535 40.22 -27.45 4.34
N VAL A 536 40.86 -28.27 5.19
CA VAL A 536 41.16 -27.88 6.58
C VAL A 536 42.30 -26.87 6.59
N LYS A 537 42.13 -25.79 7.35
CA LYS A 537 43.12 -24.71 7.50
C LYS A 537 43.26 -24.29 8.95
N ILE A 538 44.44 -23.76 9.29
CA ILE A 538 44.69 -23.09 10.58
C ILE A 538 44.77 -21.59 10.33
N ARG A 539 44.09 -20.80 11.17
CA ARG A 539 44.21 -19.33 11.17
C ARG A 539 44.68 -18.85 12.53
N TYR A 540 45.29 -17.68 12.60
CA TYR A 540 45.93 -17.12 13.78
C TYR A 540 45.45 -15.69 14.06
N LYS A 541 45.45 -15.26 15.32
CA LYS A 541 45.24 -13.86 15.70
C LYS A 541 46.05 -13.46 16.93
N ASN A 542 46.35 -12.17 17.04
CA ASN A 542 46.96 -11.62 18.24
C ASN A 542 45.94 -11.45 19.37
N PHE A 543 46.42 -11.46 20.60
CA PHE A 543 45.61 -11.08 21.77
C PHE A 543 45.07 -9.66 21.64
N GLY A 544 43.76 -9.50 21.83
CA GLY A 544 43.06 -8.23 21.67
C GLY A 544 42.76 -7.82 20.21
N ILE A 545 43.09 -8.66 19.23
CA ILE A 545 42.66 -8.52 17.83
C ILE A 545 41.59 -9.57 17.57
N ASP A 546 40.47 -9.20 16.96
CA ASP A 546 39.34 -10.12 16.73
C ASP A 546 39.45 -10.91 15.42
N THR A 547 40.26 -10.45 14.47
CA THR A 547 40.37 -11.04 13.13
C THR A 547 41.45 -12.11 13.05
N TYR A 548 41.10 -13.28 12.53
CA TYR A 548 42.01 -14.38 12.22
C TYR A 548 42.59 -14.30 10.81
N SER A 549 43.86 -14.68 10.64
CA SER A 549 44.58 -14.72 9.36
C SER A 549 45.35 -16.03 9.17
N GLU A 550 45.50 -16.50 7.94
CA GLU A 550 46.26 -17.74 7.64
C GLU A 550 47.78 -17.61 7.96
N THR A 551 48.28 -16.38 8.05
CA THR A 551 49.64 -16.07 8.53
C THR A 551 49.58 -14.92 9.52
N LEU A 552 50.41 -14.93 10.57
CA LEU A 552 50.45 -13.86 11.57
C LEU A 552 51.88 -13.45 11.87
N SER A 553 52.12 -12.14 11.92
CA SER A 553 53.34 -11.58 12.47
C SER A 553 53.04 -10.74 13.71
N THR A 554 53.84 -10.88 14.76
CA THR A 554 53.64 -10.18 16.04
C THR A 554 54.95 -9.66 16.62
N TYR A 555 54.87 -8.54 17.33
CA TYR A 555 55.99 -7.89 18.01
C TYR A 555 56.04 -8.36 19.46
N LEU A 556 57.23 -8.72 19.93
CA LEU A 556 57.46 -9.20 21.29
C LEU A 556 58.40 -8.25 22.03
N THR A 557 57.87 -7.58 23.07
CA THR A 557 58.64 -6.68 23.94
C THR A 557 59.39 -7.47 25.01
N LEU A 558 60.62 -7.05 25.31
CA LEU A 558 61.49 -7.71 26.27
C LEU A 558 60.83 -7.80 27.66
N GLY A 559 60.79 -9.00 28.24
CA GLY A 559 60.24 -9.24 29.58
C GLY A 559 58.72 -9.37 29.65
N GLN A 560 57.99 -9.12 28.56
CA GLN A 560 56.54 -9.30 28.49
C GLN A 560 56.14 -10.65 27.89
N THR A 561 54.94 -11.11 28.24
CA THR A 561 54.31 -12.30 27.67
C THR A 561 53.31 -11.87 26.61
N THR A 562 53.45 -12.38 25.39
CA THR A 562 52.47 -12.15 24.30
C THR A 562 51.72 -13.44 24.02
N TYR A 563 50.42 -13.33 23.77
CA TYR A 563 49.56 -14.45 23.43
C TYR A 563 49.16 -14.39 21.95
N VAL A 564 49.24 -15.54 21.29
CA VAL A 564 48.71 -15.76 19.94
C VAL A 564 47.66 -16.86 20.04
N TYR A 565 46.50 -16.59 19.47
CA TYR A 565 45.41 -17.54 19.34
C TYR A 565 45.46 -18.16 17.95
N TYR A 566 45.08 -19.42 17.85
CA TYR A 566 44.81 -20.04 16.56
C TYR A 566 43.42 -20.67 16.57
N GLU A 567 42.85 -20.88 15.39
CA GLU A 567 41.62 -21.64 15.17
C GLU A 567 41.76 -22.56 13.96
N ILE A 568 40.96 -23.63 13.93
CA ILE A 568 40.93 -24.60 12.83
C ILE A 568 39.61 -24.42 12.08
N VAL A 569 39.67 -24.28 10.76
CA VAL A 569 38.51 -24.10 9.87
C VAL A 569 38.40 -25.30 8.93
N GLY A 570 37.18 -25.79 8.67
CA GLY A 570 36.91 -26.89 7.73
C GLY A 570 36.63 -28.26 8.36
N ILE A 571 36.52 -28.33 9.69
CA ILE A 571 36.12 -29.52 10.47
C ILE A 571 35.37 -29.09 11.75
N ILE A 572 34.28 -29.78 12.12
CA ILE A 572 33.56 -29.56 13.39
C ILE A 572 33.84 -30.74 14.32
N MET A 573 34.29 -30.49 15.55
CA MET A 573 34.44 -31.54 16.58
C MET A 573 33.35 -31.40 17.64
N THR A 574 32.49 -32.40 17.78
CA THR A 574 31.23 -32.26 18.53
C THR A 574 31.33 -32.47 20.05
N SER A 575 32.42 -33.01 20.62
CA SER A 575 32.69 -33.00 22.08
C SER A 575 33.98 -33.75 22.44
N ASN A 576 34.50 -33.51 23.66
CA ASN A 576 35.57 -34.28 24.32
C ASN A 576 35.43 -35.80 24.10
N PRO A 577 36.46 -36.52 23.60
CA PRO A 577 36.39 -37.97 23.51
C PRO A 577 36.64 -38.63 24.87
N SER A 578 35.70 -39.47 25.29
CA SER A 578 35.89 -40.54 26.27
C SER A 578 36.67 -41.71 25.67
N TRP A 579 37.37 -42.42 26.56
CA TRP A 579 38.30 -43.52 26.30
C TRP A 579 37.65 -44.75 25.65
N SER A 580 38.32 -45.32 24.64
CA SER A 580 38.34 -46.78 24.44
C SER A 580 39.58 -47.21 23.64
N VAL A 581 40.23 -48.27 24.10
CA VAL A 581 41.44 -48.89 23.53
C VAL A 581 41.05 -49.94 22.50
N GLY A 582 41.65 -49.90 21.31
CA GLY A 582 41.54 -50.93 20.27
C GLY A 582 42.88 -51.12 19.57
N SER A 583 43.39 -52.35 19.60
CA SER A 583 44.69 -52.79 19.12
C SER A 583 44.71 -53.01 17.61
N GLY A 584 45.60 -52.31 16.90
CA GLY A 584 46.09 -52.69 15.56
C GLY A 584 45.87 -51.66 14.44
N GLY A 585 46.92 -50.89 14.13
CA GLY A 585 47.10 -50.25 12.81
C GLY A 585 46.68 -48.78 12.63
N LEU A 586 47.67 -47.94 12.28
CA LEU A 586 47.64 -46.65 11.55
C LEU A 586 47.04 -45.36 12.18
N ASN A 587 47.95 -44.39 12.34
CA ASN A 587 47.89 -42.94 12.05
C ASN A 587 46.61 -42.13 12.31
N ARG A 588 46.72 -41.13 13.21
CA ARG A 588 46.24 -39.73 12.99
C ARG A 588 46.66 -38.81 14.14
N LEU A 589 47.34 -37.72 13.81
CA LEU A 589 47.75 -36.66 14.74
C LEU A 589 46.50 -35.96 15.30
N GLY A 590 46.20 -36.18 16.57
CA GLY A 590 45.11 -35.52 17.28
C GLY A 590 45.55 -34.17 17.84
N ILE A 591 44.91 -33.07 17.42
CA ILE A 591 44.98 -31.78 18.12
C ILE A 591 43.55 -31.33 18.38
N THR A 592 43.18 -31.24 19.66
CA THR A 592 41.81 -31.12 20.16
C THR A 592 41.59 -29.80 20.93
N SER A 593 41.19 -28.76 20.18
CA SER A 593 40.31 -27.65 20.61
C SER A 593 40.13 -26.69 19.43
N GLU A 594 38.92 -26.17 19.20
CA GLU A 594 38.62 -25.18 18.14
C GLU A 594 39.49 -23.90 18.24
N SER A 595 40.08 -23.61 19.40
CA SER A 595 41.06 -22.54 19.54
C SER A 595 42.07 -22.81 20.66
N GLY A 596 43.36 -22.75 20.34
CA GLY A 596 44.46 -22.90 21.33
C GLY A 596 45.30 -21.63 21.51
N ARG A 597 46.21 -21.64 22.48
CA ARG A 597 47.08 -20.49 22.81
C ARG A 597 48.55 -20.89 22.73
N ILE A 598 49.33 -20.16 21.95
CA ILE A 598 50.79 -20.28 21.93
C ILE A 598 51.38 -19.19 22.83
N LYS A 599 52.17 -19.60 23.84
CA LYS A 599 52.85 -18.68 24.76
C LYS A 599 54.35 -18.68 24.46
N ILE A 600 54.87 -17.52 24.04
CA ILE A 600 56.30 -17.34 23.79
C ILE A 600 56.83 -16.31 24.78
N LYS A 601 57.78 -16.73 25.63
CA LYS A 601 58.51 -15.84 26.56
C LYS A 601 59.98 -15.82 26.14
N ALA A 602 60.55 -14.64 25.87
CA ALA A 602 62.00 -14.51 25.78
C ALA A 602 62.53 -13.45 26.74
N LYS A 603 63.64 -13.81 27.36
CA LYS A 603 64.41 -12.94 28.25
C LYS A 603 65.83 -12.88 27.71
N SER A 604 66.22 -11.73 27.18
CA SER A 604 67.62 -11.37 26.97
C SER A 604 68.09 -10.66 28.25
N SER A 605 69.12 -11.18 28.89
CA SER A 605 69.83 -10.47 29.95
C SER A 605 71.33 -10.72 29.78
N ASN A 606 72.13 -9.66 29.83
CA ASN A 606 73.60 -9.62 29.79
C ASN A 606 74.26 -10.91 29.27
N ASN A 607 74.34 -11.03 27.94
CA ASN A 607 75.06 -12.08 27.18
C ASN A 607 74.41 -13.48 27.11
N ASN A 608 73.16 -13.63 27.56
CA ASN A 608 72.41 -14.88 27.40
C ASN A 608 71.09 -14.68 26.65
N ILE A 609 70.81 -15.55 25.67
CA ILE A 609 69.49 -15.70 25.06
C ILE A 609 68.77 -16.83 25.79
N ASN A 610 67.68 -16.51 26.49
CA ASN A 610 66.80 -17.49 27.12
C ASN A 610 65.46 -17.50 26.38
N ALA A 611 65.17 -18.61 25.70
CA ALA A 611 63.91 -18.82 25.00
C ALA A 611 63.17 -20.00 25.66
N THR A 612 61.99 -19.72 26.22
CA THR A 612 61.09 -20.74 26.75
C THR A 612 59.87 -20.84 25.83
N VAL A 613 59.67 -22.02 25.25
CA VAL A 613 58.49 -22.34 24.45
C VAL A 613 57.59 -23.23 25.29
N VAL A 614 56.36 -22.77 25.56
CA VAL A 614 55.37 -23.56 26.30
C VAL A 614 54.19 -23.85 25.39
N ILE A 615 53.94 -25.13 25.16
CA ILE A 615 52.80 -25.63 24.37
C ILE A 615 51.83 -26.31 25.33
N TYR A 616 50.57 -25.88 25.29
CA TYR A 616 49.50 -26.49 26.07
C TYR A 616 48.76 -27.49 25.18
N MET A 617 48.65 -28.73 25.66
CA MET A 617 47.95 -29.86 25.03
C MET A 617 46.93 -30.44 26.02
N THR A 618 45.78 -30.88 25.54
CA THR A 618 44.69 -31.40 26.39
C THR A 618 44.68 -32.93 26.47
N ASN A 619 45.25 -33.61 25.47
CA ASN A 619 45.45 -35.07 25.47
C ASN A 619 46.95 -35.35 25.41
N GLY A 620 47.48 -36.13 26.36
CA GLY A 620 48.90 -36.45 26.53
C GLY A 620 49.47 -37.35 25.43
N ASP A 621 49.18 -37.05 24.17
CA ASP A 621 49.74 -37.71 23.00
C ASP A 621 51.21 -37.29 22.84
N THR A 622 52.11 -38.23 23.13
CA THR A 622 53.56 -38.03 23.20
C THR A 622 54.23 -38.03 21.82
N SER A 623 53.46 -38.12 20.72
CA SER A 623 54.00 -38.19 19.35
C SER A 623 54.41 -36.83 18.76
N ASN A 624 53.92 -35.72 19.32
CA ASN A 624 54.26 -34.37 18.88
C ASN A 624 55.56 -33.86 19.53
N ALA A 625 56.70 -34.18 18.90
CA ALA A 625 57.97 -33.61 19.31
C ALA A 625 58.09 -32.15 18.80
N VAL A 626 58.57 -31.25 19.66
CA VAL A 626 58.84 -29.85 19.32
C VAL A 626 60.32 -29.57 19.51
N SER A 627 60.94 -28.98 18.50
CA SER A 627 62.36 -28.63 18.51
C SER A 627 62.52 -27.13 18.31
N VAL A 628 63.38 -26.52 19.12
CA VAL A 628 63.68 -25.09 19.07
C VAL A 628 65.13 -24.92 18.62
N HIS A 629 65.34 -24.16 17.55
CA HIS A 629 66.67 -23.95 16.98
C HIS A 629 67.06 -22.48 17.12
N ILE A 630 68.29 -22.20 17.58
CA ILE A 630 68.87 -20.85 17.61
C ILE A 630 69.99 -20.77 16.57
N LYS A 631 69.89 -19.81 15.65
CA LYS A 631 70.88 -19.54 14.60
C LYS A 631 71.33 -18.08 14.65
N ASN A 632 72.64 -17.84 14.61
CA ASN A 632 73.18 -16.50 14.36
C ASN A 632 73.32 -16.29 12.84
N LYS A 633 72.76 -15.20 12.30
CA LYS A 633 72.82 -14.93 10.86
C LYS A 633 74.20 -14.48 10.36
N ASN A 634 75.08 -14.07 11.27
CA ASN A 634 76.39 -13.47 10.94
C ASN A 634 77.58 -14.43 11.14
N ILE A 635 77.37 -15.66 11.62
CA ILE A 635 78.42 -16.66 11.86
C ILE A 635 77.95 -17.96 11.20
N GLN A 636 78.65 -18.46 10.18
CA GLN A 636 78.15 -19.57 9.35
C GLN A 636 78.08 -20.93 10.07
N ASP A 637 78.75 -21.13 11.21
CA ASP A 637 78.92 -22.47 11.81
C ASP A 637 78.49 -22.65 13.28
N THR A 638 77.65 -21.77 13.85
CA THR A 638 77.09 -22.00 15.20
C THR A 638 75.57 -22.15 15.18
N SER A 639 75.12 -23.36 14.81
CA SER A 639 73.76 -23.82 15.09
C SER A 639 73.76 -24.51 16.45
N TYR A 640 73.10 -23.93 17.46
CA TYR A 640 72.89 -24.64 18.72
C TYR A 640 71.52 -25.33 18.67
N TYR A 641 71.55 -26.65 18.85
CA TYR A 641 70.39 -27.52 18.83
C TYR A 641 70.16 -28.04 20.25
N SER A 642 68.92 -27.96 20.74
CA SER A 642 68.50 -28.80 21.87
C SER A 642 68.09 -30.14 21.26
N PRO A 643 68.85 -31.24 21.47
CA PRO A 643 68.38 -32.54 21.04
C PRO A 643 67.07 -32.87 21.76
N PRO A 644 66.03 -33.31 21.02
CA PRO A 644 64.75 -33.66 21.60
C PRO A 644 65.01 -34.77 22.63
N PRO A 645 64.42 -34.71 23.83
CA PRO A 645 64.59 -35.78 24.78
C PRO A 645 63.97 -37.07 24.21
N ASP A 646 64.65 -38.21 24.38
CA ASP A 646 64.17 -39.52 23.91
C ASP A 646 62.81 -39.91 24.52
N SER A 647 62.42 -39.25 25.62
CA SER A 647 61.07 -39.23 26.18
C SER A 647 60.76 -37.84 26.74
N VAL A 648 59.64 -37.24 26.32
CA VAL A 648 59.16 -35.95 26.83
C VAL A 648 58.30 -36.18 28.08
N ASP A 649 58.73 -35.69 29.24
CA ASP A 649 57.92 -35.67 30.45
C ASP A 649 56.94 -34.48 30.42
N PHE A 650 55.68 -34.75 30.09
CA PHE A 650 54.61 -33.77 30.14
C PHE A 650 54.15 -33.54 31.58
N ILE A 651 54.12 -32.29 32.03
CA ILE A 651 53.61 -31.94 33.36
C ILE A 651 52.10 -31.73 33.26
N LYS A 652 51.33 -32.40 34.14
CA LYS A 652 49.88 -32.29 34.24
C LYS A 652 49.49 -31.38 35.39
N GLU A 653 48.93 -30.21 35.07
CA GLU A 653 48.27 -29.33 36.05
C GLU A 653 46.84 -29.05 35.60
N GLY A 654 45.84 -29.29 36.47
CA GLY A 654 44.45 -28.91 36.20
C GLY A 654 43.79 -29.56 34.98
N GLY A 655 44.30 -30.70 34.49
CA GLY A 655 43.79 -31.37 33.29
C GLY A 655 44.41 -30.90 31.97
N ILE A 656 45.40 -30.01 32.03
CA ILE A 656 46.17 -29.53 30.88
C ILE A 656 47.58 -30.12 30.97
N TYR A 657 48.04 -30.73 29.89
CA TYR A 657 49.42 -31.16 29.71
C TYR A 657 50.19 -30.00 29.09
N TYR A 658 51.35 -29.64 29.63
CA TYR A 658 52.21 -28.67 28.96
C TYR A 658 53.61 -29.21 28.75
N TYR A 659 54.16 -28.93 27.56
CA TYR A 659 55.57 -29.11 27.25
C TYR A 659 56.26 -27.75 27.34
N SER A 660 57.35 -27.69 28.08
CA SER A 660 58.18 -26.50 28.21
C SER A 660 59.62 -26.86 27.94
N ASP A 661 60.17 -26.40 26.81
CA ASP A 661 61.59 -26.47 26.56
C ASP A 661 62.23 -25.09 26.74
N THR A 662 63.39 -25.05 27.36
CA THR A 662 64.15 -23.82 27.61
C THR A 662 65.56 -23.97 27.08
N ILE A 663 65.88 -23.22 26.03
CA ILE A 663 67.23 -23.16 25.51
C ILE A 663 67.93 -21.94 26.10
N LEU A 664 69.06 -22.20 26.76
CA LEU A 664 69.99 -21.19 27.22
C LEU A 664 71.21 -21.18 26.31
N TYR A 665 71.41 -20.07 25.59
CA TYR A 665 72.62 -19.87 24.80
C TYR A 665 73.40 -18.66 25.33
N SER A 666 74.61 -18.91 25.80
CA SER A 666 75.57 -17.89 26.23
C SER A 666 76.49 -17.52 25.08
N TYR A 667 76.39 -16.29 24.58
CA TYR A 667 77.33 -15.80 23.56
C TYR A 667 78.43 -14.99 24.25
N GLY A 668 79.70 -15.31 23.97
CA GLY A 668 80.84 -14.57 24.52
C GLY A 668 80.78 -13.08 24.16
N LYS A 669 81.40 -12.20 24.97
CA LYS A 669 81.42 -10.73 24.76
C LYS A 669 81.76 -10.40 23.30
N VAL A 670 80.80 -9.86 22.56
CA VAL A 670 81.01 -9.39 21.19
C VAL A 670 81.27 -7.88 21.21
N SER A 671 82.20 -7.41 20.38
CA SER A 671 82.61 -6.01 20.31
C SER A 671 81.46 -5.06 19.93
N TYR A 672 81.50 -3.86 20.49
CA TYR A 672 80.44 -2.83 20.55
C TYR A 672 79.87 -2.33 19.19
N TYR A 673 80.34 -2.84 18.04
CA TYR A 673 80.02 -2.32 16.71
C TYR A 673 79.46 -3.36 15.71
N SER A 674 79.11 -4.58 16.13
CA SER A 674 78.48 -5.57 15.24
C SER A 674 76.96 -5.66 15.46
N ILE A 675 76.16 -5.38 14.44
CA ILE A 675 74.70 -5.59 14.47
C ILE A 675 74.45 -7.10 14.53
N GLN A 676 73.96 -7.59 15.65
CA GLN A 676 73.67 -9.01 15.84
C GLN A 676 72.25 -9.32 15.35
N ARG A 677 72.10 -10.32 14.48
CA ARG A 677 70.81 -10.81 13.99
C ARG A 677 70.67 -12.28 14.34
N TRP A 678 69.76 -12.57 15.26
CA TRP A 678 69.50 -13.94 15.70
C TRP A 678 68.15 -14.40 15.18
N LYS A 679 68.10 -15.66 14.74
CA LYS A 679 66.90 -16.33 14.26
C LYS A 679 66.60 -17.51 15.19
N LEU A 680 65.43 -17.49 15.82
CA LEU A 680 64.85 -18.65 16.49
C LEU A 680 63.90 -19.32 15.50
N GLU A 681 63.99 -20.63 15.35
CA GLU A 681 63.05 -21.42 14.55
C GLU A 681 62.40 -22.45 15.47
N ILE A 682 61.08 -22.62 15.35
CA ILE A 682 60.33 -23.64 16.06
C ILE A 682 59.83 -24.63 15.02
N TYR A 683 60.25 -25.88 15.17
CA TYR A 683 59.82 -26.99 14.32
C TYR A 683 58.88 -27.89 15.11
N VAL A 684 57.83 -28.36 14.45
CA VAL A 684 56.87 -29.33 14.99
C VAL A 684 56.92 -30.56 14.12
N LYS A 685 57.00 -31.72 14.76
CA LYS A 685 56.98 -33.02 14.07
C LYS A 685 55.53 -33.36 13.71
N ASP A 686 55.26 -33.60 12.44
CA ASP A 686 53.94 -34.06 11.99
C ASP A 686 53.71 -35.54 12.31
N GLY A 687 52.47 -36.01 12.08
CA GLY A 687 52.09 -37.40 12.32
C GLY A 687 52.80 -38.43 11.41
N ASN A 688 53.52 -37.97 10.37
CA ASN A 688 54.36 -38.80 9.51
C ASN A 688 55.83 -38.80 9.95
N GLY A 689 56.14 -38.08 11.03
CA GLY A 689 57.47 -37.97 11.60
C GLY A 689 58.36 -36.90 10.97
N ASN A 690 57.84 -36.07 10.06
CA ASN A 690 58.61 -35.00 9.42
C ASN A 690 58.56 -33.72 10.25
N TRP A 691 59.68 -32.98 10.29
CA TRP A 691 59.77 -31.71 11.01
C TRP A 691 59.38 -30.53 10.11
N ASN A 692 58.31 -29.83 10.47
CA ASN A 692 57.80 -28.67 9.73
C ASN A 692 58.07 -27.37 10.51
N LEU A 693 58.51 -26.32 9.81
CA LEU A 693 58.78 -25.01 10.39
C LEU A 693 57.47 -24.30 10.75
N SER A 694 57.13 -24.26 12.03
CA SER A 694 55.84 -23.71 12.50
C SER A 694 55.93 -22.23 12.87
N ALA A 695 57.07 -21.78 13.40
CA ALA A 695 57.26 -20.37 13.72
C ALA A 695 58.72 -19.95 13.59
N THR A 696 58.93 -18.67 13.31
CA THR A 696 60.27 -18.06 13.29
C THR A 696 60.27 -16.76 14.06
N ARG A 697 61.28 -16.56 14.91
CA ARG A 697 61.54 -15.31 15.63
C ARG A 697 62.83 -14.68 15.14
N TYR A 698 62.83 -13.37 14.94
CA TYR A 698 64.03 -12.60 14.61
C TYR A 698 64.31 -11.59 15.71
N TRP A 699 65.54 -11.54 16.20
CA TRP A 699 66.03 -10.46 17.06
C TRP A 699 66.92 -9.52 16.27
N ASN A 700 66.71 -8.23 16.46
CA ASN A 700 67.58 -7.20 15.92
C ASN A 700 68.11 -6.32 17.06
N SER A 701 69.42 -6.32 17.25
CA SER A 701 70.08 -5.53 18.29
C SER A 701 69.85 -4.02 18.17
N SER A 702 69.55 -3.50 16.97
CA SER A 702 69.30 -2.06 16.74
C SER A 702 68.00 -1.53 17.36
N TYR A 703 66.99 -2.40 17.53
CA TYR A 703 65.66 -2.00 18.02
C TYR A 703 65.31 -2.62 19.39
N ASN A 704 66.17 -3.50 19.90
CA ASN A 704 65.93 -4.30 21.11
C ASN A 704 64.57 -5.03 21.14
N GLU A 705 64.06 -5.38 19.96
CA GLU A 705 62.76 -6.00 19.76
C GLU A 705 62.91 -7.35 19.05
N TRP A 706 61.96 -8.23 19.32
CA TRP A 706 61.82 -9.47 18.57
C TRP A 706 60.56 -9.44 17.72
N ARG A 707 60.68 -9.92 16.48
CA ARG A 707 59.54 -10.13 15.60
C ARG A 707 59.32 -11.62 15.38
N THR A 708 58.10 -12.09 15.58
CA THR A 708 57.73 -13.49 15.31
C THR A 708 56.82 -13.55 14.10
N SER A 709 57.04 -14.54 13.24
CA SER A 709 56.14 -14.92 12.17
C SER A 709 55.70 -16.37 12.38
N PHE A 710 54.41 -16.61 12.29
CA PHE A 710 53.80 -17.94 12.38
C PHE A 710 53.38 -18.40 10.98
N PHE A 711 53.59 -19.69 10.71
CA PHE A 711 53.35 -20.32 9.43
C PHE A 711 52.40 -21.52 9.59
N TYR A 712 51.71 -21.82 8.49
CA TYR A 712 50.77 -22.95 8.35
C TYR A 712 51.46 -24.29 8.56
#